data_AF-A0A944HAH0-F1
#
_entry.id   AF-A0A944HAH0-F1
#
_cell.length_a   1.000
_cell.length_b   1.000
_cell.length_c   1.000
_cell.angle_alpha   90.00
_cell.angle_beta   90.00
_cell.angle_gamma   90.00
#
_symmetry.space_group_name_H-M   'P 1'
#
loop_
_entity.id
_entity.type
_entity.pdbx_description
1 polymer ?
#
loop_
_entity_poly.entity_id
_entity_poly.type
_entity_poly.pdbx_seq_one_letter_code
_entity_poly.pdbx_strand_id
1 'polypeptide(L)'
;MLRRRPHEPPAGRARLPAGPPRCRGGRRRPGHDRGASNMTMPESRPIDWDDYFQSSEQLFRQGQFSALWSTLQTLGEDDIPEDRQPRYFFYLLTCAIYGIGDLDKARAINRRIDFRFHPTIRYRLCLRLGDFATARRLRKDHRYSDNELADFRYTLGLHCLAKRKYTVGFELYQERYRAINTPKSLMAPLQYHYMTDDPNEDPDLIVLEQGMGEVLISLLHIKASTRHGTSTFCGMPKYRRLVTRYFPQATYRSTLDAAAFDGKPAILAVDFLRRAWRNTRSLAPAAVFDTPLRAGHAKPVFGICWRGGSAQNRREERHIPLPFFVEFLPKHVDYLVLQYDMTAEERAFLRAHPNIQVPFLDLTADALATFDLVRGLAGAISVAGANWHLAGGAGIPLLAIMHGTPHWLWGKEADARSIYPSATTIAKESLSLDPVDRWITSALTAWKSRETTPPAPSGKPADRPIFVTGLPGAGLSRVLQAFAAQGIWVGADAQTDTPATVDTHENPLIQHRLIFNILKKLGADEDCIVFPPPPDRLPPFPWLRFQIEKALRQQGWDGDGRWSLKDFRLAPLWPLFARAYPEATWVLVAQDVRQVGPALIDTPRFARHSTSFEYWTMYLNVLNDRIASLRHGAANVVTVDAEASDADIRAAVAAILG
;
A
#
# COMPACT_ATOMS: atom_id res chain seq x y z
N MET A 1 29.87 41.93 -38.21
CA MET A 1 30.61 41.94 -36.92
C MET A 1 30.27 40.64 -36.20
N LEU A 2 31.16 39.76 -35.73
CA LEU A 2 32.62 39.71 -35.66
C LEU A 2 33.00 38.22 -35.52
N ARG A 3 33.91 37.80 -36.42
CA ARG A 3 34.99 36.79 -36.35
C ARG A 3 34.79 35.39 -35.77
N ARG A 4 35.25 34.43 -36.60
CA ARG A 4 35.57 33.03 -36.36
C ARG A 4 37.00 32.82 -35.79
N ARG A 5 37.17 31.65 -35.16
CA ARG A 5 38.35 30.76 -34.97
C ARG A 5 39.31 31.02 -33.79
N PRO A 6 40.09 30.00 -33.32
CA PRO A 6 40.09 28.56 -33.64
C PRO A 6 40.17 27.57 -32.44
N HIS A 7 40.06 26.28 -32.81
CA HIS A 7 40.35 25.06 -32.03
C HIS A 7 41.77 24.97 -31.46
N GLU A 8 41.88 24.39 -30.25
CA GLU A 8 43.06 23.67 -29.73
C GLU A 8 42.63 22.31 -29.13
N PRO A 9 43.47 21.25 -29.20
CA PRO A 9 43.15 19.89 -28.77
C PRO A 9 43.60 19.59 -27.32
N PRO A 10 42.98 18.63 -26.60
CA PRO A 10 43.48 18.23 -25.29
C PRO A 10 44.57 17.15 -25.39
N ALA A 11 45.63 17.38 -24.61
CA ALA A 11 46.83 16.59 -24.49
C ALA A 11 46.66 15.33 -23.61
N GLY A 12 47.49 14.32 -23.91
CA GLY A 12 48.26 13.58 -22.89
C GLY A 12 47.58 12.49 -22.08
N ARG A 13 47.68 11.23 -22.55
CA ARG A 13 47.50 10.02 -21.73
C ARG A 13 48.57 9.95 -20.62
N ALA A 14 48.15 9.95 -19.36
CA ALA A 14 49.01 9.66 -18.22
C ALA A 14 49.24 8.14 -18.07
N ARG A 15 50.52 7.73 -18.02
CA ARG A 15 50.99 6.38 -17.70
C ARG A 15 51.02 6.19 -16.18
N LEU A 16 50.57 5.03 -15.70
CA LEU A 16 50.74 4.56 -14.32
C LEU A 16 52.18 4.09 -14.08
N PRO A 17 52.79 4.32 -12.89
CA PRO A 17 54.15 3.89 -12.60
C PRO A 17 54.24 2.44 -12.11
N ALA A 18 55.36 1.80 -12.44
CA ALA A 18 55.74 0.43 -12.12
C ALA A 18 56.13 0.24 -10.64
N GLY A 19 55.82 -0.94 -10.08
CA GLY A 19 56.23 -1.35 -8.74
C GLY A 19 57.65 -1.98 -8.69
N PRO A 20 58.34 -1.98 -7.52
CA PRO A 20 59.71 -2.45 -7.39
C PRO A 20 59.82 -3.96 -7.04
N PRO A 21 61.05 -4.55 -7.03
CA PRO A 21 61.30 -5.88 -7.59
C PRO A 21 61.35 -7.05 -6.60
N ARG A 22 61.33 -8.26 -7.19
CA ARG A 22 61.47 -9.58 -6.56
C ARG A 22 62.83 -9.79 -5.89
N CYS A 23 62.83 -10.30 -4.67
CA CYS A 23 63.99 -10.95 -4.04
C CYS A 23 63.97 -12.47 -4.30
N ARG A 24 65.06 -13.00 -4.84
CA ARG A 24 65.40 -14.43 -4.92
C ARG A 24 66.25 -14.81 -3.71
N GLY A 25 65.97 -15.97 -3.12
CA GLY A 25 66.88 -16.68 -2.21
C GLY A 25 66.53 -18.17 -2.15
N GLY A 26 67.41 -19.04 -2.68
CA GLY A 26 67.39 -20.50 -2.43
C GLY A 26 67.88 -20.82 -1.01
N ARG A 27 67.89 -22.05 -0.48
CA ARG A 27 68.01 -23.41 -1.03
C ARG A 27 67.56 -24.41 0.07
N ARG A 28 67.35 -25.67 -0.38
CA ARG A 28 67.66 -26.99 0.24
C ARG A 28 66.46 -27.91 0.51
N ARG A 29 66.48 -29.07 -0.16
CA ARG A 29 65.78 -30.33 0.22
C ARG A 29 66.57 -31.02 1.34
N PRO A 30 65.91 -31.84 2.18
CA PRO A 30 65.80 -33.30 1.94
C PRO A 30 64.33 -33.77 2.14
N GLY A 31 63.81 -34.80 1.49
CA GLY A 31 64.14 -36.23 1.65
C GLY A 31 62.84 -36.94 2.08
N HIS A 32 62.54 -38.08 1.46
CA HIS A 32 61.30 -38.89 1.53
C HIS A 32 60.62 -39.01 2.91
N ASP A 33 59.27 -39.00 2.95
CA ASP A 33 58.54 -40.20 3.34
C ASP A 33 57.07 -40.25 2.85
N ARG A 34 56.57 -41.48 2.75
CA ARG A 34 55.33 -41.92 2.07
C ARG A 34 54.06 -41.56 2.86
N GLY A 35 53.02 -41.16 2.13
CA GLY A 35 51.67 -41.03 2.66
C GLY A 35 50.68 -40.74 1.54
N ALA A 36 50.33 -41.77 0.76
CA ALA A 36 49.25 -41.69 -0.21
C ALA A 36 47.91 -41.58 0.55
N SER A 37 47.42 -40.37 0.71
CA SER A 37 46.01 -40.12 1.03
C SER A 37 45.34 -39.68 -0.26
N ASN A 38 44.78 -40.65 -0.99
CA ASN A 38 43.73 -40.38 -1.96
C ASN A 38 42.59 -39.69 -1.20
N MET A 39 42.57 -38.36 -1.23
CA MET A 39 41.37 -37.59 -0.97
C MET A 39 40.47 -37.78 -2.18
N THR A 40 39.67 -38.83 -2.15
CA THR A 40 38.47 -38.93 -2.98
C THR A 40 37.65 -37.67 -2.74
N MET A 41 37.47 -36.87 -3.80
CA MET A 41 36.46 -35.82 -3.84
C MET A 41 35.14 -36.44 -3.38
N PRO A 42 34.34 -35.78 -2.50
CA PRO A 42 33.05 -36.31 -2.13
C PRO A 42 32.23 -36.51 -3.41
N GLU A 43 31.83 -37.75 -3.68
CA GLU A 43 30.92 -38.08 -4.76
C GLU A 43 29.72 -37.13 -4.67
N SER A 44 29.51 -36.34 -5.73
CA SER A 44 28.37 -35.44 -5.82
C SER A 44 27.11 -36.26 -5.60
N ARG A 45 26.35 -35.95 -4.54
CA ARG A 45 25.03 -36.54 -4.34
C ARG A 45 24.25 -36.44 -5.67
N PRO A 46 23.63 -37.52 -6.15
CA PRO A 46 22.81 -37.45 -7.35
C PRO A 46 21.73 -36.38 -7.15
N ILE A 47 21.56 -35.53 -8.15
CA ILE A 47 20.58 -34.44 -8.11
C ILE A 47 19.19 -35.06 -8.06
N ASP A 48 18.42 -34.71 -7.04
CA ASP A 48 16.99 -34.96 -7.02
C ASP A 48 16.32 -33.94 -7.96
N TRP A 49 15.99 -34.40 -9.18
CA TRP A 49 15.40 -33.55 -10.21
C TRP A 49 14.02 -33.03 -9.84
N ASP A 50 13.25 -33.78 -9.04
CA ASP A 50 11.90 -33.34 -8.67
C ASP A 50 11.98 -32.23 -7.62
N ASP A 51 12.83 -32.37 -6.61
CA ASP A 51 13.10 -31.31 -5.62
C ASP A 51 13.70 -30.05 -6.29
N TYR A 52 14.64 -30.24 -7.21
CA TYR A 52 15.28 -29.15 -7.95
C TYR A 52 14.26 -28.31 -8.73
N PHE A 53 13.35 -28.96 -9.47
CA PHE A 53 12.35 -28.24 -10.26
C PHE A 53 11.17 -27.74 -9.42
N GLN A 54 10.85 -28.39 -8.30
CA GLN A 54 9.89 -27.86 -7.34
C GLN A 54 10.40 -26.55 -6.72
N SER A 55 11.66 -26.52 -6.30
CA SER A 55 12.34 -25.32 -5.81
C SER A 55 12.40 -24.22 -6.88
N SER A 56 12.76 -24.57 -8.11
CA SER A 56 12.79 -23.63 -9.25
C SER A 56 11.40 -23.05 -9.56
N GLU A 57 10.36 -23.87 -9.49
CA GLU A 57 8.98 -23.43 -9.71
C GLU A 57 8.51 -22.46 -8.62
N GLN A 58 8.87 -22.72 -7.35
CA GLN A 58 8.57 -21.82 -6.25
C GLN A 58 9.23 -20.44 -6.45
N LEU A 59 10.52 -20.41 -6.80
CA LEU A 59 11.24 -19.16 -7.08
C LEU A 59 10.61 -18.40 -8.26
N PHE A 60 10.24 -19.12 -9.33
CA PHE A 60 9.53 -18.56 -10.48
C PHE A 60 8.19 -17.95 -10.09
N ARG A 61 7.35 -18.67 -9.34
CA ARG A 61 6.03 -18.19 -8.88
C ARG A 61 6.14 -16.97 -7.97
N GLN A 62 7.23 -16.86 -7.21
CA GLN A 62 7.52 -15.71 -6.36
C GLN A 62 8.16 -14.53 -7.12
N GLY A 63 8.57 -14.73 -8.37
CA GLY A 63 9.25 -13.72 -9.19
C GLY A 63 10.68 -13.42 -8.73
N GLN A 64 11.36 -14.40 -8.10
CA GLN A 64 12.74 -14.30 -7.62
C GLN A 64 13.70 -14.82 -8.70
N PHE A 65 13.87 -14.05 -9.78
CA PHE A 65 14.55 -14.51 -10.98
C PHE A 65 16.07 -14.60 -10.82
N SER A 66 16.69 -13.77 -9.98
CA SER A 66 18.12 -13.91 -9.66
C SER A 66 18.40 -15.18 -8.87
N ALA A 67 17.56 -15.51 -7.88
CA ALA A 67 17.67 -16.76 -7.13
C ALA A 67 17.42 -17.98 -8.05
N LEU A 68 16.40 -17.90 -8.91
CA LEU A 68 16.14 -18.92 -9.91
C LEU A 68 17.35 -19.14 -10.82
N TRP A 69 17.95 -18.06 -11.34
CA TRP A 69 19.17 -18.16 -12.15
C TRP A 69 20.34 -18.77 -11.37
N SER A 70 20.53 -18.38 -10.10
CA SER A 70 21.55 -18.98 -9.24
C SER A 70 21.39 -20.49 -9.08
N THR A 71 20.15 -20.99 -9.04
CA THR A 71 19.86 -22.42 -9.08
C THR A 71 20.23 -23.02 -10.45
N LEU A 72 19.78 -22.39 -11.55
CA LEU A 72 19.96 -22.90 -12.92
C LEU A 72 21.41 -22.94 -13.40
N GLN A 73 22.24 -21.97 -12.99
CA GLN A 73 23.62 -21.84 -13.49
C GLN A 73 24.58 -22.88 -12.90
N THR A 74 24.13 -23.66 -11.91
CA THR A 74 24.94 -24.74 -11.31
C THR A 74 25.10 -25.93 -12.26
N LEU A 75 24.29 -25.99 -13.33
CA LEU A 75 24.25 -27.09 -14.28
C LEU A 75 24.47 -26.60 -15.72
N GLY A 76 25.28 -27.35 -16.47
CA GLY A 76 25.38 -27.27 -17.92
C GLY A 76 24.10 -27.78 -18.60
N GLU A 77 23.94 -27.47 -19.89
CA GLU A 77 22.80 -28.01 -20.64
C GLU A 77 22.89 -29.54 -20.78
N ASP A 78 24.10 -30.06 -20.98
CA ASP A 78 24.38 -31.48 -21.16
C ASP A 78 24.18 -32.30 -19.86
N ASP A 79 24.13 -31.62 -18.71
CA ASP A 79 23.87 -32.24 -17.40
C ASP A 79 22.37 -32.51 -17.17
N ILE A 80 21.48 -31.96 -18.00
CA ILE A 80 20.03 -32.05 -17.84
C ILE A 80 19.47 -33.22 -18.67
N PRO A 81 18.76 -34.19 -18.05
CA PRO A 81 18.07 -35.26 -18.76
C PRO A 81 17.12 -34.74 -19.85
N GLU A 82 17.04 -35.43 -20.98
CA GLU A 82 16.30 -34.98 -22.17
C GLU A 82 14.80 -34.72 -21.88
N ASP A 83 14.18 -35.55 -21.04
CA ASP A 83 12.79 -35.40 -20.58
C ASP A 83 12.57 -34.15 -19.70
N ARG A 84 13.64 -33.62 -19.10
CA ARG A 84 13.62 -32.46 -18.19
C ARG A 84 14.09 -31.16 -18.85
N GLN A 85 14.78 -31.23 -19.98
CA GLN A 85 15.25 -30.06 -20.74
C GLN A 85 14.14 -29.02 -21.04
N PRO A 86 12.89 -29.40 -21.39
CA PRO A 86 11.82 -28.42 -21.59
C PRO A 86 11.57 -27.50 -20.38
N ARG A 87 11.57 -28.04 -19.16
CA ARG A 87 11.39 -27.24 -17.93
C ARG A 87 12.59 -26.32 -17.70
N TYR A 88 13.81 -26.84 -17.87
CA TYR A 88 15.03 -26.05 -17.76
C TYR A 88 15.05 -24.88 -18.77
N PHE A 89 14.76 -25.15 -20.04
CA PHE A 89 14.69 -24.10 -21.08
C PHE A 89 13.61 -23.08 -20.76
N PHE A 90 12.43 -23.50 -20.31
CA PHE A 90 11.39 -22.55 -19.89
C PHE A 90 11.92 -21.58 -18.83
N TYR A 91 12.52 -22.07 -17.74
CA TYR A 91 13.05 -21.19 -16.69
C TYR A 91 14.19 -20.31 -17.18
N LEU A 92 15.15 -20.86 -17.95
CA LEU A 92 16.26 -20.09 -18.52
C LEU A 92 15.77 -18.95 -19.41
N LEU A 93 14.81 -19.22 -20.32
CA LEU A 93 14.24 -18.20 -21.20
C LEU A 93 13.47 -17.15 -20.41
N THR A 94 12.78 -17.54 -19.33
CA THR A 94 12.07 -16.57 -18.47
C THR A 94 13.02 -15.67 -17.69
N CYS A 95 14.13 -16.17 -17.15
CA CYS A 95 15.20 -15.33 -16.56
C CYS A 95 15.72 -14.30 -17.57
N ALA A 96 15.97 -14.73 -18.83
CA ALA A 96 16.44 -13.85 -19.89
C ALA A 96 15.42 -12.75 -20.27
N ILE A 97 14.10 -13.00 -20.13
CA ILE A 97 13.06 -11.96 -20.29
C ILE A 97 13.19 -10.86 -19.24
N TYR A 98 13.79 -11.13 -18.08
CA TYR A 98 14.07 -10.10 -17.08
C TYR A 98 15.47 -9.50 -17.25
N GLY A 99 16.30 -10.02 -18.16
CA GLY A 99 17.68 -9.58 -18.36
C GLY A 99 18.65 -10.23 -17.37
N ILE A 100 18.26 -11.36 -16.78
CA ILE A 100 19.03 -12.12 -15.81
C ILE A 100 19.59 -13.38 -16.47
N GLY A 101 20.84 -13.70 -16.17
CA GLY A 101 21.55 -14.87 -16.67
C GLY A 101 22.25 -14.68 -18.02
N ASP A 102 22.63 -15.79 -18.65
CA ASP A 102 23.33 -15.80 -19.94
C ASP A 102 22.36 -15.52 -21.10
N LEU A 103 22.32 -14.26 -21.53
CA LEU A 103 21.42 -13.78 -22.57
C LEU A 103 21.79 -14.31 -23.98
N ASP A 104 23.06 -14.62 -24.22
CA ASP A 104 23.51 -15.16 -25.50
C ASP A 104 23.17 -16.64 -25.62
N LYS A 105 23.35 -17.42 -24.54
CA LYS A 105 22.85 -18.79 -24.44
C LYS A 105 21.33 -18.83 -24.62
N ALA A 106 20.59 -17.96 -23.93
CA ALA A 106 19.13 -17.85 -24.10
C ALA A 106 18.74 -17.53 -25.55
N ARG A 107 19.47 -16.61 -26.21
CA ARG A 107 19.24 -16.28 -27.63
C ARG A 107 19.51 -17.49 -28.53
N ALA A 108 20.60 -18.22 -28.32
CA ALA A 108 20.96 -19.40 -29.11
C ALA A 108 19.93 -20.52 -28.96
N ILE A 109 19.54 -20.85 -27.72
CA ILE A 109 18.47 -21.82 -27.42
C ILE A 109 17.17 -21.39 -28.10
N ASN A 110 16.76 -20.14 -27.92
CA ASN A 110 15.52 -19.62 -28.51
C ASN A 110 15.50 -19.67 -30.05
N ARG A 111 16.65 -19.72 -30.73
CA ARG A 111 16.71 -19.85 -32.20
C ARG A 111 16.52 -21.27 -32.70
N ARG A 112 16.93 -22.28 -31.93
CA ARG A 112 16.96 -23.69 -32.37
C ARG A 112 15.78 -24.54 -31.90
N ILE A 113 15.15 -24.21 -30.77
CA ILE A 113 14.02 -24.98 -30.24
C ILE A 113 12.75 -24.84 -31.09
N ASP A 114 11.92 -25.89 -31.16
CA ASP A 114 10.70 -25.96 -31.98
C ASP A 114 9.77 -24.76 -31.72
N PHE A 115 9.24 -24.14 -32.78
CA PHE A 115 8.43 -22.92 -32.70
C PHE A 115 7.14 -23.04 -31.87
N ARG A 116 6.60 -24.24 -31.60
CA ARG A 116 5.44 -24.43 -30.72
C ARG A 116 5.80 -24.45 -29.23
N PHE A 117 7.08 -24.53 -28.87
CA PHE A 117 7.50 -24.45 -27.47
C PHE A 117 7.29 -23.02 -26.94
N HIS A 118 6.29 -22.81 -26.09
CA HIS A 118 5.94 -21.53 -25.45
C HIS A 118 6.09 -20.28 -26.37
N PRO A 119 5.32 -20.21 -27.47
CA PRO A 119 5.56 -19.24 -28.54
C PRO A 119 5.44 -17.78 -28.08
N THR A 120 4.52 -17.47 -27.18
CA THR A 120 4.28 -16.11 -26.65
C THR A 120 5.45 -15.57 -25.83
N ILE A 121 6.00 -16.39 -24.94
CA ILE A 121 7.19 -16.08 -24.13
C ILE A 121 8.41 -15.89 -25.03
N ARG A 122 8.59 -16.75 -26.02
CA ARG A 122 9.70 -16.66 -26.98
C ARG A 122 9.62 -15.43 -27.86
N TYR A 123 8.43 -15.09 -28.34
CA TYR A 123 8.23 -13.87 -29.12
C TYR A 123 8.58 -12.63 -28.30
N ARG A 124 8.13 -12.57 -27.03
CA ARG A 124 8.52 -11.53 -26.07
C ARG A 124 10.03 -11.46 -25.86
N LEU A 125 10.70 -12.59 -25.69
CA LEU A 125 12.15 -12.67 -25.55
C LEU A 125 12.86 -12.13 -26.81
N CYS A 126 12.42 -12.49 -28.00
CA CYS A 126 12.99 -11.99 -29.26
C CYS A 126 12.97 -10.45 -29.30
N LEU A 127 11.83 -9.85 -28.97
CA LEU A 127 11.69 -8.39 -28.97
C LEU A 127 12.57 -7.71 -27.91
N ARG A 128 12.77 -8.36 -26.75
CA ARG A 128 13.63 -7.82 -25.69
C ARG A 128 15.11 -7.92 -26.03
N LEU A 129 15.54 -9.05 -26.61
CA LEU A 129 16.93 -9.28 -27.03
C LEU A 129 17.27 -8.65 -28.39
N GLY A 130 16.30 -8.03 -29.07
CA GLY A 130 16.48 -7.46 -30.41
C GLY A 130 16.63 -8.50 -31.53
N ASP A 131 16.26 -9.76 -31.31
CA ASP A 131 16.33 -10.82 -32.31
C ASP A 131 15.12 -10.79 -33.26
N PHE A 132 15.00 -9.68 -34.01
CA PHE A 132 13.84 -9.42 -34.87
C PHE A 132 13.69 -10.44 -36.01
N ALA A 133 14.78 -11.10 -36.42
CA ALA A 133 14.74 -12.17 -37.41
C ALA A 133 13.93 -13.37 -36.90
N THR A 134 14.22 -13.83 -35.68
CA THR A 134 13.46 -14.92 -35.04
C THR A 134 12.03 -14.49 -34.72
N ALA A 135 11.81 -13.26 -34.23
CA ALA A 135 10.46 -12.72 -34.03
C ALA A 135 9.63 -12.76 -35.32
N ARG A 136 10.23 -12.38 -36.45
CA ARG A 136 9.57 -12.39 -37.76
C ARG A 136 9.23 -13.81 -38.21
N ARG A 137 10.11 -14.79 -37.97
CA ARG A 137 9.84 -16.20 -38.29
C ARG A 137 8.69 -16.75 -37.45
N LEU A 138 8.72 -16.55 -36.13
CA LEU A 138 7.62 -16.94 -35.23
C LEU A 138 6.30 -16.36 -35.76
N ARG A 139 6.20 -15.04 -35.95
CA ARG A 139 4.94 -14.42 -36.42
C ARG A 139 4.42 -14.93 -37.77
N LYS A 140 5.28 -15.53 -38.62
CA LYS A 140 4.89 -16.07 -39.94
C LYS A 140 4.48 -17.54 -39.90
N ASP A 141 4.66 -18.21 -38.78
CA ASP A 141 4.25 -19.61 -38.62
C ASP A 141 2.72 -19.69 -38.58
N HIS A 142 2.15 -20.57 -39.42
CA HIS A 142 0.71 -20.73 -39.59
C HIS A 142 0.07 -21.68 -38.57
N ARG A 143 0.87 -22.29 -37.69
CA ARG A 143 0.41 -23.27 -36.69
C ARG A 143 -0.17 -22.63 -35.42
N TYR A 144 -0.10 -21.31 -35.28
CA TYR A 144 -0.57 -20.61 -34.10
C TYR A 144 -2.05 -20.27 -34.18
N SER A 145 -2.70 -20.36 -33.03
CA SER A 145 -4.07 -19.90 -32.83
C SER A 145 -4.20 -18.38 -32.92
N ASP A 146 -5.43 -17.91 -33.15
CA ASP A 146 -5.78 -16.49 -33.13
C ASP A 146 -5.36 -15.78 -31.83
N ASN A 147 -5.49 -16.45 -30.68
CA ASN A 147 -5.15 -15.89 -29.37
C ASN A 147 -3.63 -15.75 -29.19
N GLU A 148 -2.84 -16.69 -29.71
CA GLU A 148 -1.37 -16.57 -29.71
C GLU A 148 -0.91 -15.42 -30.62
N LEU A 149 -1.53 -15.27 -31.79
CA LEU A 149 -1.25 -14.15 -32.70
C LEU A 149 -1.69 -12.81 -32.09
N ALA A 150 -2.79 -12.78 -31.33
CA ALA A 150 -3.21 -11.60 -30.57
C ALA A 150 -2.20 -11.27 -29.45
N ASP A 151 -1.67 -12.27 -28.75
CA ASP A 151 -0.61 -12.06 -27.74
C ASP A 151 0.69 -11.53 -28.37
N PHE A 152 1.04 -11.98 -29.59
CA PHE A 152 2.16 -11.40 -30.34
C PHE A 152 1.91 -9.93 -30.67
N ARG A 153 0.71 -9.58 -31.14
CA ARG A 153 0.34 -8.18 -31.43
C ARG A 153 0.39 -7.34 -30.16
N TYR A 154 -0.20 -7.81 -29.06
CA TYR A 154 -0.15 -7.12 -27.77
C TYR A 154 1.30 -6.91 -27.29
N THR A 155 2.13 -7.96 -27.33
CA THR A 155 3.54 -7.89 -26.92
C THR A 155 4.34 -6.92 -27.80
N LEU A 156 4.08 -6.91 -29.12
CA LEU A 156 4.66 -5.93 -30.03
C LEU A 156 4.14 -4.51 -29.74
N GLY A 157 2.87 -4.36 -29.38
CA GLY A 157 2.27 -3.11 -28.93
C GLY A 157 3.01 -2.53 -27.73
N LEU A 158 3.20 -3.33 -26.67
CA LEU A 158 4.03 -2.95 -25.51
C LEU A 158 5.46 -2.55 -25.89
N HIS A 159 6.10 -3.31 -26.79
CA HIS A 159 7.43 -2.96 -27.30
C HIS A 159 7.43 -1.61 -28.04
N CYS A 160 6.44 -1.36 -28.88
CA CYS A 160 6.26 -0.09 -29.59
C CYS A 160 6.00 1.07 -28.62
N LEU A 161 5.16 0.88 -27.60
CA LEU A 161 4.91 1.87 -26.55
C LEU A 161 6.20 2.21 -25.80
N ALA A 162 6.97 1.20 -25.38
CA ALA A 162 8.27 1.39 -24.73
C ALA A 162 9.30 2.10 -25.65
N LYS A 163 9.18 1.92 -26.98
CA LYS A 163 9.97 2.64 -27.98
C LYS A 163 9.33 3.95 -28.45
N ARG A 164 8.25 4.42 -27.78
CA ARG A 164 7.54 5.68 -28.06
C ARG A 164 6.89 5.76 -29.44
N LYS A 165 6.66 4.62 -30.07
CA LYS A 165 5.87 4.49 -31.30
C LYS A 165 4.39 4.39 -30.93
N TYR A 166 3.88 5.42 -30.24
CA TYR A 166 2.56 5.38 -29.61
C TYR A 166 1.40 5.13 -30.58
N THR A 167 1.44 5.66 -31.81
CA THR A 167 0.39 5.43 -32.82
C THR A 167 0.18 3.92 -33.06
N VAL A 168 1.23 3.22 -33.48
CA VAL A 168 1.19 1.78 -33.75
C VAL A 168 1.11 0.98 -32.44
N GLY A 169 1.77 1.47 -31.39
CA GLY A 169 1.79 0.83 -30.08
C GLY A 169 0.39 0.69 -29.49
N PHE A 170 -0.39 1.77 -29.48
CA PHE A 170 -1.76 1.74 -28.98
C PHE A 170 -2.73 0.97 -29.88
N GLU A 171 -2.53 1.00 -31.21
CA GLU A 171 -3.33 0.20 -32.13
C GLU A 171 -3.20 -1.30 -31.81
N LEU A 172 -1.97 -1.78 -31.65
CA LEU A 172 -1.67 -3.16 -31.29
C LEU A 172 -1.99 -3.50 -29.84
N TYR A 173 -1.93 -2.53 -28.92
CA TYR A 173 -2.21 -2.74 -27.50
C TYR A 173 -3.66 -3.15 -27.21
N GLN A 174 -4.60 -2.78 -28.09
CA GLN A 174 -6.01 -3.19 -27.99
C GLN A 174 -6.19 -4.72 -28.09
N GLU A 175 -5.26 -5.43 -28.74
CA GLU A 175 -5.28 -6.91 -28.83
C GLU A 175 -5.09 -7.61 -27.48
N ARG A 176 -4.77 -6.87 -26.41
CA ARG A 176 -4.71 -7.39 -25.04
C ARG A 176 -6.00 -8.12 -24.64
N TYR A 177 -7.16 -7.70 -25.16
CA TYR A 177 -8.42 -8.36 -24.87
C TYR A 177 -8.41 -9.84 -25.30
N ARG A 178 -7.75 -10.16 -26.42
CA ARG A 178 -7.65 -11.50 -27.00
C ARG A 178 -6.36 -12.23 -26.61
N ALA A 179 -5.38 -11.53 -26.04
CA ALA A 179 -4.11 -12.11 -25.64
C ALA A 179 -4.26 -13.15 -24.52
N ILE A 180 -3.30 -14.08 -24.46
CA ILE A 180 -3.30 -15.21 -23.53
C ILE A 180 -2.69 -14.80 -22.18
N ASN A 181 -1.59 -14.04 -22.22
CA ASN A 181 -0.80 -13.68 -21.03
C ASN A 181 -1.23 -12.34 -20.42
N THR A 182 -2.46 -11.91 -20.66
CA THR A 182 -3.05 -10.70 -20.07
C THR A 182 -4.04 -11.10 -18.99
N PRO A 183 -3.86 -10.66 -17.73
CA PRO A 183 -4.84 -10.89 -16.70
C PRO A 183 -6.19 -10.27 -17.09
N LYS A 184 -7.27 -11.06 -17.02
CA LYS A 184 -8.64 -10.59 -17.26
C LYS A 184 -9.37 -10.58 -15.92
N SER A 185 -9.89 -9.44 -15.49
CA SER A 185 -10.67 -9.37 -14.24
C SER A 185 -12.13 -9.81 -14.42
N LEU A 186 -12.62 -9.81 -15.66
CA LEU A 186 -13.94 -10.28 -16.05
C LEU A 186 -13.78 -11.47 -16.99
N MET A 187 -14.40 -12.60 -16.63
CA MET A 187 -14.35 -13.83 -17.42
C MET A 187 -15.53 -13.98 -18.39
N ALA A 188 -16.54 -13.12 -18.28
CA ALA A 188 -17.68 -13.12 -19.19
C ALA A 188 -17.23 -12.78 -20.62
N PRO A 189 -17.80 -13.43 -21.66
CA PRO A 189 -17.55 -13.03 -23.03
C PRO A 189 -18.16 -11.65 -23.27
N LEU A 190 -17.32 -10.67 -23.61
CA LEU A 190 -17.74 -9.34 -24.03
C LEU A 190 -17.62 -9.18 -25.54
N GLN A 191 -18.48 -8.33 -26.12
CA GLN A 191 -18.20 -7.76 -27.43
C GLN A 191 -17.24 -6.58 -27.24
N TYR A 192 -15.94 -6.83 -27.34
CA TYR A 192 -14.95 -5.75 -27.20
C TYR A 192 -15.13 -4.72 -28.32
N HIS A 193 -15.35 -3.47 -27.92
CA HIS A 193 -15.49 -2.34 -28.82
C HIS A 193 -14.15 -1.61 -28.91
N TYR A 194 -13.55 -1.61 -30.11
CA TYR A 194 -12.32 -0.87 -30.38
C TYR A 194 -12.60 0.62 -30.32
N MET A 195 -12.05 1.28 -29.30
CA MET A 195 -12.36 2.67 -29.01
C MET A 195 -11.91 3.60 -30.15
N THR A 196 -12.85 4.37 -30.68
CA THR A 196 -12.60 5.34 -31.75
C THR A 196 -12.15 6.69 -31.17
N ASP A 197 -11.91 7.68 -32.04
CA ASP A 197 -11.52 9.01 -31.59
C ASP A 197 -12.74 9.86 -31.16
N ASP A 198 -13.96 9.47 -31.55
CA ASP A 198 -15.22 10.12 -31.16
C ASP A 198 -15.82 9.46 -29.89
N PRO A 199 -15.89 10.17 -28.75
CA PRO A 199 -16.51 9.64 -27.53
C PRO A 199 -18.01 9.32 -27.65
N ASN A 200 -18.69 9.79 -28.70
CA ASN A 200 -20.11 9.52 -28.89
C ASN A 200 -20.39 8.11 -29.43
N GLU A 201 -19.39 7.46 -30.04
CA GLU A 201 -19.50 6.09 -30.55
C GLU A 201 -19.27 5.03 -29.45
N ASP A 202 -18.84 5.47 -28.26
CA ASP A 202 -18.52 4.58 -27.16
C ASP A 202 -19.77 3.89 -26.59
N PRO A 203 -19.73 2.56 -26.37
CA PRO A 203 -20.76 1.88 -25.61
C PRO A 203 -20.81 2.37 -24.16
N ASP A 204 -21.95 2.13 -23.52
CA ASP A 204 -22.19 2.53 -22.14
C ASP A 204 -21.32 1.78 -21.12
N LEU A 205 -20.93 0.53 -21.43
CA LEU A 205 -20.21 -0.35 -20.51
C LEU A 205 -18.69 -0.13 -20.55
N ILE A 206 -18.11 0.25 -19.41
CA ILE A 206 -16.67 0.45 -19.21
C ILE A 206 -16.14 -0.57 -18.20
N VAL A 207 -15.14 -1.36 -18.59
CA VAL A 207 -14.57 -2.42 -17.76
C VAL A 207 -13.23 -1.98 -17.13
N LEU A 208 -13.18 -2.01 -15.81
CA LEU A 208 -12.01 -1.73 -14.97
C LEU A 208 -11.15 -3.00 -14.84
N GLU A 209 -10.53 -3.42 -15.93
CA GLU A 209 -9.95 -4.77 -16.07
C GLU A 209 -8.57 -4.98 -15.41
N GLN A 210 -7.82 -3.89 -15.21
CA GLN A 210 -6.39 -3.94 -14.89
C GLN A 210 -6.11 -3.78 -13.39
N GLY A 211 -4.82 -3.85 -13.04
CA GLY A 211 -4.32 -3.51 -11.72
C GLY A 211 -4.71 -2.09 -11.29
N MET A 212 -4.73 -1.85 -9.98
CA MET A 212 -5.22 -0.61 -9.38
C MET A 212 -4.60 0.66 -9.97
N GLY A 213 -3.30 0.64 -10.29
CA GLY A 213 -2.62 1.79 -10.90
C GLY A 213 -3.21 2.20 -12.26
N GLU A 214 -3.42 1.23 -13.14
CA GLU A 214 -4.01 1.45 -14.46
C GLU A 214 -5.49 1.83 -14.36
N VAL A 215 -6.24 1.26 -13.41
CA VAL A 215 -7.62 1.68 -13.13
C VAL A 215 -7.67 3.14 -12.68
N LEU A 216 -6.80 3.56 -11.75
CA LEU A 216 -6.79 4.93 -11.24
C LEU A 216 -6.47 5.97 -12.32
N ILE A 217 -5.42 5.75 -13.13
CA ILE A 217 -5.09 6.68 -14.22
C ILE A 217 -6.17 6.70 -15.30
N SER A 218 -6.79 5.55 -15.59
CA SER A 218 -7.91 5.49 -16.55
C SER A 218 -9.11 6.29 -16.05
N LEU A 219 -9.48 6.15 -14.78
CA LEU A 219 -10.56 6.92 -14.17
C LEU A 219 -10.27 8.44 -14.21
N LEU A 220 -9.02 8.88 -14.06
CA LEU A 220 -8.67 10.30 -14.23
C LEU A 220 -8.90 10.78 -15.67
N HIS A 221 -8.55 9.99 -16.68
CA HIS A 221 -8.84 10.33 -18.08
C HIS A 221 -10.35 10.32 -18.39
N ILE A 222 -11.10 9.37 -17.82
CA ILE A 222 -12.55 9.30 -17.97
C ILE A 222 -13.23 10.51 -17.29
N LYS A 223 -12.75 10.91 -16.11
CA LYS A 223 -13.21 12.12 -15.41
C LYS A 223 -12.97 13.37 -16.26
N ALA A 224 -11.83 13.45 -16.94
CA ALA A 224 -11.49 14.58 -17.79
C ALA A 224 -12.37 14.70 -19.06
N SER A 225 -12.97 13.60 -19.56
CA SER A 225 -13.77 13.65 -20.79
C SER A 225 -15.23 14.05 -20.58
N THR A 226 -15.75 14.05 -19.34
CA THR A 226 -17.13 14.38 -18.90
C THR A 226 -18.28 13.55 -19.53
N ARG A 227 -18.10 12.94 -20.70
CA ARG A 227 -19.09 12.12 -21.43
C ARG A 227 -19.57 10.88 -20.68
N HIS A 228 -18.72 10.27 -19.86
CA HIS A 228 -19.02 8.98 -19.20
C HIS A 228 -19.46 9.14 -17.75
N GLY A 229 -19.93 10.34 -17.36
CA GLY A 229 -20.47 10.60 -16.03
C GLY A 229 -21.67 9.72 -15.65
N THR A 230 -22.42 9.23 -16.65
CA THR A 230 -23.61 8.38 -16.49
C THR A 230 -23.38 6.92 -16.91
N SER A 231 -22.15 6.57 -17.33
CA SER A 231 -21.85 5.24 -17.88
C SER A 231 -21.94 4.12 -16.85
N THR A 232 -22.05 2.89 -17.32
CA THR A 232 -21.96 1.70 -16.47
C THR A 232 -20.52 1.24 -16.31
N PHE A 233 -19.99 1.30 -15.09
CA PHE A 233 -18.67 0.75 -14.75
C PHE A 233 -18.80 -0.68 -14.23
N CYS A 234 -17.99 -1.58 -14.78
CA CYS A 234 -17.81 -2.95 -14.30
C CYS A 234 -16.41 -3.13 -13.71
N GLY A 235 -16.30 -3.60 -12.47
CA GLY A 235 -15.00 -3.79 -11.82
C GLY A 235 -15.06 -4.62 -10.54
N MET A 236 -13.89 -4.89 -9.95
CA MET A 236 -13.79 -5.55 -8.64
C MET A 236 -14.51 -4.74 -7.54
N PRO A 237 -15.20 -5.38 -6.56
CA PRO A 237 -15.97 -4.68 -5.51
C PRO A 237 -15.25 -3.51 -4.82
N LYS A 238 -13.93 -3.60 -4.63
CA LYS A 238 -13.08 -2.57 -4.01
C LYS A 238 -13.11 -1.20 -4.72
N TYR A 239 -13.51 -1.12 -6.00
CA TYR A 239 -13.58 0.13 -6.75
C TYR A 239 -14.95 0.82 -6.66
N ARG A 240 -15.99 0.14 -6.14
CA ARG A 240 -17.37 0.63 -6.13
C ARG A 240 -17.49 2.02 -5.51
N ARG A 241 -17.01 2.17 -4.27
CA ARG A 241 -17.11 3.44 -3.52
C ARG A 241 -16.32 4.55 -4.19
N LEU A 242 -15.17 4.23 -4.78
CA LEU A 242 -14.34 5.20 -5.51
C LEU A 242 -15.08 5.72 -6.75
N VAL A 243 -15.65 4.83 -7.57
CA VAL A 243 -16.44 5.21 -8.74
C VAL A 243 -17.67 6.02 -8.31
N THR A 244 -18.44 5.56 -7.32
CA THR A 244 -19.61 6.30 -6.82
C THR A 244 -19.25 7.70 -6.32
N ARG A 245 -18.09 7.89 -5.69
CA ARG A 245 -17.64 9.21 -5.20
C ARG A 245 -17.34 10.19 -6.33
N TYR A 246 -16.68 9.72 -7.40
CA TYR A 246 -16.17 10.60 -8.47
C TYR A 246 -17.02 10.62 -9.74
N PHE A 247 -17.95 9.68 -9.87
CA PHE A 247 -18.94 9.55 -10.95
C PHE A 247 -20.31 9.26 -10.31
N PRO A 248 -20.93 10.22 -9.59
CA PRO A 248 -22.12 9.97 -8.78
C PRO A 248 -23.37 9.60 -9.60
N GLN A 249 -23.39 9.92 -10.89
CA GLN A 249 -24.47 9.58 -11.82
C GLN A 249 -24.22 8.24 -12.55
N ALA A 250 -23.04 7.63 -12.37
CA ALA A 250 -22.68 6.39 -13.02
C ALA A 250 -23.28 5.19 -12.30
N THR A 251 -23.54 4.12 -13.06
CA THR A 251 -23.93 2.84 -12.47
C THR A 251 -22.69 1.98 -12.23
N TYR A 252 -22.58 1.37 -11.04
CA TYR A 252 -21.50 0.43 -10.75
C TYR A 252 -22.03 -1.00 -10.64
N ARG A 253 -21.37 -1.94 -11.33
CA ARG A 253 -21.64 -3.38 -11.27
C ARG A 253 -20.37 -4.17 -10.97
N SER A 254 -20.51 -5.25 -10.21
CA SER A 254 -19.37 -6.08 -9.81
C SER A 254 -18.96 -7.02 -10.94
N THR A 255 -17.66 -7.29 -11.10
CA THR A 255 -17.19 -8.38 -11.97
C THR A 255 -17.66 -9.77 -11.51
N LEU A 256 -18.14 -9.88 -10.26
CA LEU A 256 -18.77 -11.10 -9.73
C LEU A 256 -20.14 -11.38 -10.38
N ASP A 257 -20.79 -10.36 -10.95
CA ASP A 257 -22.09 -10.48 -11.62
C ASP A 257 -21.91 -10.76 -13.12
N ALA A 258 -20.99 -11.68 -13.48
CA ALA A 258 -20.47 -11.87 -14.83
C ALA A 258 -21.57 -12.06 -15.91
N ALA A 259 -22.66 -12.77 -15.57
CA ALA A 259 -23.80 -13.01 -16.48
C ALA A 259 -24.50 -11.71 -16.93
N ALA A 260 -24.41 -10.63 -16.15
CA ALA A 260 -25.03 -9.35 -16.50
C ALA A 260 -24.37 -8.64 -17.69
N PHE A 261 -23.22 -9.15 -18.17
CA PHE A 261 -22.41 -8.51 -19.22
C PHE A 261 -22.23 -9.36 -20.47
N ASP A 262 -22.79 -10.58 -20.49
CA ASP A 262 -22.60 -11.50 -21.61
C ASP A 262 -23.05 -10.87 -22.93
N GLY A 263 -22.16 -10.90 -23.92
CA GLY A 263 -22.38 -10.36 -25.26
C GLY A 263 -22.52 -8.84 -25.36
N LYS A 264 -22.38 -8.09 -24.25
CA LYS A 264 -22.54 -6.63 -24.29
C LYS A 264 -21.34 -5.94 -24.94
N PRO A 265 -21.55 -4.89 -25.74
CA PRO A 265 -20.47 -4.05 -26.24
C PRO A 265 -19.82 -3.31 -25.08
N ALA A 266 -18.50 -3.36 -24.99
CA ALA A 266 -17.75 -2.78 -23.86
C ALA A 266 -16.41 -2.19 -24.30
N ILE A 267 -16.02 -1.10 -23.64
CA ILE A 267 -14.66 -0.54 -23.71
C ILE A 267 -13.90 -0.95 -22.44
N LEU A 268 -12.60 -1.14 -22.59
CA LEU A 268 -11.70 -1.42 -21.49
C LEU A 268 -11.04 -0.11 -21.04
N ALA A 269 -10.99 0.14 -19.73
CA ALA A 269 -10.63 1.47 -19.19
C ALA A 269 -9.27 2.02 -19.66
N VAL A 270 -8.27 1.17 -19.92
CA VAL A 270 -6.95 1.62 -20.39
C VAL A 270 -6.98 2.19 -21.81
N ASP A 271 -8.03 1.89 -22.60
CA ASP A 271 -8.17 2.47 -23.94
C ASP A 271 -8.23 4.00 -23.86
N PHE A 272 -8.77 4.58 -22.79
CA PHE A 272 -8.81 6.03 -22.59
C PHE A 272 -7.43 6.71 -22.64
N LEU A 273 -6.34 6.01 -22.31
CA LEU A 273 -4.98 6.55 -22.46
C LEU A 273 -4.61 6.77 -23.94
N ARG A 274 -5.05 5.87 -24.83
CA ARG A 274 -4.85 6.00 -26.27
C ARG A 274 -5.54 7.25 -26.80
N ARG A 275 -6.82 7.46 -26.45
CA ARG A 275 -7.56 8.66 -26.89
C ARG A 275 -6.96 9.92 -26.31
N ALA A 276 -6.61 9.93 -25.02
CA ALA A 276 -5.92 11.06 -24.41
C ALA A 276 -4.63 11.43 -25.17
N TRP A 277 -3.80 10.43 -25.49
CA TRP A 277 -2.58 10.66 -26.27
C TRP A 277 -2.86 11.13 -27.70
N ARG A 278 -3.85 10.57 -28.40
CA ARG A 278 -4.20 11.01 -29.76
C ARG A 278 -4.65 12.47 -29.77
N ASN A 279 -5.46 12.87 -28.80
CA ASN A 279 -6.04 14.20 -28.74
C ASN A 279 -5.04 15.25 -28.26
N THR A 280 -4.20 14.93 -27.28
CA THR A 280 -3.36 15.92 -26.58
C THR A 280 -1.86 15.74 -26.80
N ARG A 281 -1.45 14.62 -27.39
CA ARG A 281 -0.04 14.15 -27.44
C ARG A 281 0.60 13.98 -26.06
N SER A 282 -0.21 13.92 -25.01
CA SER A 282 0.19 13.70 -23.63
C SER A 282 -0.55 12.51 -23.03
N LEU A 283 0.12 11.83 -22.10
CA LEU A 283 -0.49 10.80 -21.25
C LEU A 283 -0.82 11.34 -19.85
N ALA A 284 -0.50 12.60 -19.56
CA ALA A 284 -0.90 13.22 -18.32
C ALA A 284 -2.41 13.43 -18.30
N PRO A 285 -3.14 12.98 -17.26
CA PRO A 285 -4.53 13.30 -17.12
C PRO A 285 -4.71 14.81 -16.88
N ALA A 286 -5.70 15.42 -17.54
CA ALA A 286 -6.07 16.81 -17.32
C ALA A 286 -6.89 17.02 -16.03
N ALA A 287 -7.22 15.94 -15.32
CA ALA A 287 -7.99 15.95 -14.08
C ALA A 287 -7.18 15.36 -12.92
N VAL A 288 -7.53 15.79 -11.72
CA VAL A 288 -7.24 15.12 -10.45
C VAL A 288 -8.56 14.64 -9.85
N PHE A 289 -8.51 13.73 -8.88
CA PHE A 289 -9.72 13.30 -8.19
C PHE A 289 -10.24 14.40 -7.25
N ASP A 290 -9.34 14.97 -6.45
CA ASP A 290 -9.64 16.02 -5.48
C ASP A 290 -8.42 16.95 -5.30
N THR A 291 -8.66 18.09 -4.66
CA THR A 291 -7.59 18.98 -4.16
C THR A 291 -7.16 18.50 -2.76
N PRO A 292 -5.84 18.41 -2.47
CA PRO A 292 -5.39 17.92 -1.18
C PRO A 292 -5.65 18.93 -0.07
N LEU A 293 -6.45 18.55 0.92
CA LEU A 293 -6.69 19.31 2.16
C LEU A 293 -5.86 18.75 3.31
N ARG A 294 -5.54 19.57 4.31
CA ARG A 294 -4.97 19.11 5.58
C ARG A 294 -6.00 19.22 6.71
N ALA A 295 -6.00 18.31 7.68
CA ALA A 295 -6.80 18.55 8.89
C ALA A 295 -6.12 19.63 9.75
N GLY A 296 -6.90 20.52 10.37
CA GLY A 296 -6.38 21.70 11.10
C GLY A 296 -5.31 21.39 12.15
N HIS A 297 -5.48 20.29 12.90
CA HIS A 297 -4.57 19.84 13.96
C HIS A 297 -3.67 18.66 13.58
N ALA A 298 -3.70 18.19 12.32
CA ALA A 298 -2.89 17.04 11.94
C ALA A 298 -1.39 17.40 11.95
N LYS A 299 -0.54 16.45 12.34
CA LYS A 299 0.89 16.50 12.05
C LYS A 299 1.15 16.02 10.62
N PRO A 300 2.19 16.50 9.93
CA PRO A 300 2.55 15.98 8.62
C PRO A 300 3.05 14.54 8.74
N VAL A 301 2.47 13.64 7.93
CA VAL A 301 2.85 12.23 7.85
C VAL A 301 3.14 11.86 6.40
N PHE A 302 4.19 11.07 6.16
CA PHE A 302 4.62 10.65 4.82
C PHE A 302 4.31 9.18 4.54
N GLY A 303 3.67 8.91 3.40
CA GLY A 303 3.40 7.53 2.97
C GLY A 303 4.67 6.84 2.46
N ILE A 304 4.87 5.56 2.80
CA ILE A 304 6.04 4.80 2.33
C ILE A 304 5.68 3.44 1.71
N CYS A 305 6.36 3.07 0.62
CA CYS A 305 6.23 1.77 -0.02
C CYS A 305 7.55 1.35 -0.70
N TRP A 306 8.09 0.21 -0.28
CA TRP A 306 9.41 -0.28 -0.69
C TRP A 306 9.33 -1.42 -1.71
N ARG A 307 8.15 -2.01 -1.92
CA ARG A 307 7.94 -3.13 -2.84
C ARG A 307 6.73 -2.91 -3.74
N GLY A 308 6.96 -2.95 -5.04
CA GLY A 308 5.93 -2.91 -6.08
C GLY A 308 5.98 -4.12 -7.01
N GLY A 309 5.08 -4.13 -7.98
CA GLY A 309 4.99 -5.18 -8.99
C GLY A 309 4.32 -6.47 -8.51
N SER A 310 4.08 -7.37 -9.46
CA SER A 310 3.65 -8.75 -9.22
C SER A 310 4.74 -9.70 -9.71
N ALA A 311 4.62 -11.01 -9.44
CA ALA A 311 5.56 -12.00 -9.98
C ALA A 311 5.72 -11.90 -11.52
N GLN A 312 4.64 -11.51 -12.20
CA GLN A 312 4.60 -11.28 -13.66
C GLN A 312 5.03 -9.86 -14.08
N ASN A 313 5.26 -8.94 -13.13
CA ASN A 313 5.52 -7.52 -13.38
C ASN A 313 6.73 -7.00 -12.58
N ARG A 314 7.90 -7.58 -12.83
CA ARG A 314 9.21 -7.06 -12.40
C ARG A 314 9.31 -6.79 -10.88
N ARG A 315 8.73 -7.67 -10.06
CA ARG A 315 8.73 -7.56 -8.59
C ARG A 315 10.12 -7.30 -8.03
N GLU A 316 11.12 -8.05 -8.50
CA GLU A 316 12.51 -7.93 -8.05
C GLU A 316 13.11 -6.54 -8.34
N GLU A 317 12.92 -6.01 -9.56
CA GLU A 317 13.45 -4.69 -9.94
C GLU A 317 12.78 -3.56 -9.13
N ARG A 318 11.50 -3.72 -8.80
CA ARG A 318 10.67 -2.77 -8.05
C ARG A 318 10.66 -3.03 -6.53
N HIS A 319 11.69 -3.69 -6.02
CA HIS A 319 11.82 -3.98 -4.60
C HIS A 319 13.11 -3.37 -4.04
N ILE A 320 13.01 -2.68 -2.91
CA ILE A 320 14.12 -2.31 -2.04
C ILE A 320 13.94 -3.09 -0.73
N PRO A 321 14.95 -3.83 -0.26
CA PRO A 321 14.87 -4.47 1.06
C PRO A 321 14.49 -3.45 2.14
N LEU A 322 13.47 -3.78 2.94
CA LEU A 322 12.93 -2.87 3.96
C LEU A 322 14.00 -2.27 4.89
N PRO A 323 15.00 -3.04 5.40
CA PRO A 323 16.05 -2.46 6.23
C PRO A 323 16.81 -1.33 5.52
N PHE A 324 17.19 -1.51 4.26
CA PHE A 324 17.89 -0.47 3.49
C PHE A 324 16.98 0.73 3.25
N PHE A 325 15.72 0.48 2.91
CA PHE A 325 14.75 1.55 2.67
C PHE A 325 14.59 2.45 3.90
N VAL A 326 14.49 1.88 5.11
CA VAL A 326 14.33 2.62 6.36
C VAL A 326 15.57 3.45 6.74
N GLU A 327 16.78 3.03 6.33
CA GLU A 327 18.00 3.82 6.52
C GLU A 327 18.03 5.09 5.67
N PHE A 328 17.30 5.13 4.55
CA PHE A 328 17.18 6.32 3.72
C PHE A 328 16.10 7.31 4.18
N LEU A 329 15.36 6.98 5.26
CA LEU A 329 14.29 7.82 5.78
C LEU A 329 14.79 8.70 6.95
N PRO A 330 14.64 10.02 6.87
CA PRO A 330 14.88 10.93 8.00
C PRO A 330 14.04 10.57 9.23
N LYS A 331 14.66 10.53 10.41
CA LYS A 331 13.99 10.08 11.65
C LYS A 331 13.16 11.17 12.35
N HIS A 332 13.22 12.42 11.88
CA HIS A 332 12.56 13.57 12.49
C HIS A 332 11.11 13.80 12.01
N VAL A 333 10.60 12.94 11.12
CA VAL A 333 9.21 12.97 10.65
C VAL A 333 8.54 11.61 10.83
N ASP A 334 7.21 11.64 10.82
CA ASP A 334 6.37 10.44 10.92
C ASP A 334 6.03 9.88 9.53
N TYR A 335 5.96 8.55 9.46
CA TYR A 335 5.64 7.79 8.25
C TYR A 335 4.43 6.89 8.45
N LEU A 336 3.72 6.64 7.36
CA LEU A 336 2.63 5.70 7.28
C LEU A 336 2.92 4.66 6.20
N VAL A 337 2.81 3.39 6.56
CA VAL A 337 3.07 2.29 5.64
C VAL A 337 1.94 2.16 4.64
N LEU A 338 2.29 2.21 3.35
CA LEU A 338 1.42 1.95 2.21
C LEU A 338 1.72 0.60 1.52
N GLN A 339 2.53 -0.24 2.15
CA GLN A 339 2.83 -1.60 1.68
C GLN A 339 1.69 -2.55 2.07
N TYR A 340 1.04 -3.16 1.08
CA TYR A 340 -0.13 -4.01 1.31
C TYR A 340 0.22 -5.47 1.67
N ASP A 341 1.34 -5.99 1.18
CA ASP A 341 1.73 -7.41 1.30
C ASP A 341 2.87 -7.64 2.30
N MET A 342 2.84 -6.96 3.45
CA MET A 342 3.89 -7.10 4.47
C MET A 342 3.94 -8.49 5.10
N THR A 343 5.15 -9.03 5.24
CA THR A 343 5.40 -10.27 6.00
C THR A 343 5.33 -10.06 7.52
N ALA A 344 5.31 -11.14 8.30
CA ALA A 344 5.35 -11.06 9.75
C ALA A 344 6.66 -10.44 10.26
N GLU A 345 7.77 -10.74 9.60
CA GLU A 345 9.11 -10.23 9.88
C GLU A 345 9.20 -8.73 9.57
N GLU A 346 8.66 -8.28 8.43
CA GLU A 346 8.59 -6.86 8.09
C GLU A 346 7.76 -6.09 9.13
N ARG A 347 6.62 -6.64 9.56
CA ARG A 347 5.82 -6.05 10.64
C ARG A 347 6.57 -6.00 11.96
N ALA A 348 7.32 -7.05 12.30
CA ALA A 348 8.14 -7.08 13.51
C ALA A 348 9.26 -6.04 13.47
N PHE A 349 9.94 -5.91 12.33
CA PHE A 349 10.97 -4.90 12.09
C PHE A 349 10.41 -3.48 12.27
N LEU A 350 9.26 -3.18 11.68
CA LEU A 350 8.65 -1.85 11.78
C LEU A 350 8.19 -1.47 13.20
N ARG A 351 7.84 -2.45 14.05
CA ARG A 351 7.52 -2.18 15.46
C ARG A 351 8.70 -1.57 16.24
N ALA A 352 9.93 -1.80 15.80
CA ALA A 352 11.11 -1.18 16.39
C ALA A 352 11.34 0.28 15.96
N HIS A 353 10.54 0.79 15.01
CA HIS A 353 10.66 2.15 14.46
C HIS A 353 9.44 3.01 14.83
N PRO A 354 9.47 3.74 15.96
CA PRO A 354 8.28 4.40 16.52
C PRO A 354 7.70 5.53 15.67
N ASN A 355 8.48 6.08 14.74
CA ASN A 355 8.04 7.09 13.77
C ASN A 355 7.44 6.45 12.49
N ILE A 356 7.30 5.13 12.40
CA ILE A 356 6.71 4.44 11.25
C ILE A 356 5.46 3.66 11.71
N GLN A 357 4.30 4.09 11.22
CA GLN A 357 3.02 3.55 11.62
C GLN A 357 2.45 2.60 10.56
N VAL A 358 1.84 1.50 11.01
CA VAL A 358 1.06 0.60 10.15
C VAL A 358 -0.43 0.93 10.31
N PRO A 359 -1.16 1.26 9.22
CA PRO A 359 -2.57 1.63 9.32
C PRO A 359 -3.44 0.47 9.81
N PHE A 360 -4.54 0.78 10.53
CA PHE A 360 -5.59 -0.19 10.86
C PHE A 360 -6.57 -0.36 9.69
N LEU A 361 -6.01 -0.58 8.50
CA LEU A 361 -6.73 -0.70 7.24
C LEU A 361 -6.07 -1.79 6.40
N ASP A 362 -6.87 -2.70 5.85
CA ASP A 362 -6.45 -3.50 4.71
C ASP A 362 -6.47 -2.60 3.46
N LEU A 363 -5.27 -2.24 2.98
CA LEU A 363 -5.09 -1.33 1.85
C LEU A 363 -5.65 -1.89 0.53
N THR A 364 -5.95 -3.19 0.47
CA THR A 364 -6.46 -3.87 -0.74
C THR A 364 -7.99 -3.99 -0.79
N ALA A 365 -8.65 -3.86 0.37
CA ALA A 365 -10.08 -4.14 0.52
C ALA A 365 -10.96 -3.03 -0.08
N ASP A 366 -10.55 -1.77 0.05
CA ASP A 366 -11.33 -0.61 -0.39
C ASP A 366 -10.44 0.48 -0.97
N ALA A 367 -10.59 0.73 -2.28
CA ALA A 367 -9.78 1.70 -2.99
C ALA A 367 -10.03 3.14 -2.53
N LEU A 368 -11.27 3.48 -2.15
CA LEU A 368 -11.61 4.81 -1.67
C LEU A 368 -11.00 5.05 -0.29
N ALA A 369 -11.08 4.08 0.63
CA ALA A 369 -10.49 4.20 1.96
C ALA A 369 -8.96 4.40 1.89
N THR A 370 -8.29 3.66 1.00
CA THR A 370 -6.85 3.82 0.75
C THR A 370 -6.54 5.18 0.08
N PHE A 371 -7.39 5.65 -0.83
CA PHE A 371 -7.25 6.98 -1.44
C PHE A 371 -7.42 8.10 -0.41
N ASP A 372 -8.43 8.02 0.45
CA ASP A 372 -8.70 8.96 1.54
C ASP A 372 -7.54 9.04 2.55
N LEU A 373 -6.90 7.91 2.82
CA LEU A 373 -5.68 7.82 3.61
C LEU A 373 -4.53 8.57 2.93
N VAL A 374 -4.29 8.31 1.64
CA VAL A 374 -3.19 8.93 0.89
C VAL A 374 -3.37 10.44 0.72
N ARG A 375 -4.57 10.94 0.40
CA ARG A 375 -4.79 12.38 0.21
C ARG A 375 -4.49 13.23 1.46
N GLY A 376 -4.58 12.64 2.65
CA GLY A 376 -4.28 13.31 3.92
C GLY A 376 -2.79 13.46 4.22
N LEU A 377 -1.92 12.79 3.46
CA LEU A 377 -0.47 12.75 3.70
C LEU A 377 0.24 14.02 3.21
N ALA A 378 1.36 14.35 3.85
CA ALA A 378 2.25 15.42 3.43
C ALA A 378 2.91 15.12 2.08
N GLY A 379 3.21 13.85 1.84
CA GLY A 379 3.69 13.33 0.57
C GLY A 379 3.79 11.80 0.63
N ALA A 380 4.16 11.18 -0.50
CA ALA A 380 4.42 9.75 -0.57
C ALA A 380 5.82 9.47 -1.15
N ILE A 381 6.54 8.51 -0.58
CA ILE A 381 7.83 8.01 -1.04
C ILE A 381 7.63 6.55 -1.44
N SER A 382 7.76 6.24 -2.72
CA SER A 382 7.37 4.92 -3.20
C SER A 382 8.21 4.46 -4.39
N VAL A 383 8.51 3.17 -4.43
CA VAL A 383 8.86 2.48 -5.67
C VAL A 383 7.66 2.46 -6.64
N ALA A 384 7.92 2.23 -7.93
CA ALA A 384 6.88 2.22 -8.97
C ALA A 384 5.74 1.23 -8.66
N GLY A 385 4.51 1.73 -8.58
CA GLY A 385 3.32 0.95 -8.25
C GLY A 385 2.04 1.79 -8.11
N ALA A 386 0.96 1.19 -7.60
CA ALA A 386 -0.33 1.85 -7.43
C ALA A 386 -0.27 3.12 -6.55
N ASN A 387 0.66 3.16 -5.60
CA ASN A 387 0.86 4.31 -4.70
C ASN A 387 1.27 5.59 -5.45
N TRP A 388 1.92 5.48 -6.62
CA TRP A 388 2.21 6.65 -7.46
C TRP A 388 0.92 7.26 -8.01
N HIS A 389 0.00 6.41 -8.48
CA HIS A 389 -1.27 6.84 -9.03
C HIS A 389 -2.22 7.37 -7.96
N LEU A 390 -2.18 6.80 -6.75
CA LEU A 390 -2.91 7.34 -5.59
C LEU A 390 -2.40 8.73 -5.21
N ALA A 391 -1.09 8.90 -5.07
CA ALA A 391 -0.49 10.19 -4.72
C ALA A 391 -0.71 11.25 -5.80
N GLY A 392 -0.46 10.88 -7.07
CA GLY A 392 -0.67 11.75 -8.22
C GLY A 392 -2.13 12.12 -8.45
N GLY A 393 -3.06 11.17 -8.31
CA GLY A 393 -4.49 11.42 -8.40
C GLY A 393 -5.05 12.28 -7.25
N ALA A 394 -4.39 12.25 -6.09
CA ALA A 394 -4.69 13.11 -4.95
C ALA A 394 -3.97 14.48 -5.01
N GLY A 395 -3.10 14.70 -5.98
CA GLY A 395 -2.32 15.94 -6.12
C GLY A 395 -1.30 16.17 -5.00
N ILE A 396 -0.96 15.16 -4.19
CA ILE A 396 0.06 15.30 -3.14
C ILE A 396 1.47 15.11 -3.73
N PRO A 397 2.52 15.69 -3.11
CA PRO A 397 3.91 15.44 -3.48
C PRO A 397 4.23 13.94 -3.50
N LEU A 398 4.87 13.48 -4.58
CA LEU A 398 5.35 12.11 -4.75
C LEU A 398 6.87 12.10 -4.99
N LEU A 399 7.63 11.41 -4.14
CA LEU A 399 8.99 10.99 -4.44
C LEU A 399 8.94 9.62 -5.13
N ALA A 400 9.02 9.66 -6.45
CA ALA A 400 8.91 8.50 -7.34
C ALA A 400 10.28 7.83 -7.50
N ILE A 401 10.49 6.70 -6.81
CA ILE A 401 11.72 5.92 -6.90
C ILE A 401 11.67 5.01 -8.13
N MET A 402 12.35 5.43 -9.19
CA MET A 402 12.34 4.78 -10.50
C MET A 402 13.46 3.73 -10.59
N HIS A 403 13.13 2.57 -11.16
CA HIS A 403 14.12 1.54 -11.48
C HIS A 403 14.62 1.68 -12.93
N GLY A 404 15.80 1.14 -13.24
CA GLY A 404 16.46 1.32 -14.55
C GLY A 404 15.71 0.76 -15.78
N THR A 405 14.61 0.01 -15.60
CA THR A 405 13.74 -0.42 -16.70
C THR A 405 12.33 0.17 -16.54
N PRO A 406 12.15 1.48 -16.74
CA PRO A 406 10.88 2.16 -16.48
C PRO A 406 9.73 1.56 -17.29
N HIS A 407 8.53 1.57 -16.71
CA HIS A 407 7.32 1.24 -17.44
C HIS A 407 7.10 2.24 -18.59
N TRP A 408 6.54 1.78 -19.71
CA TRP A 408 6.36 2.59 -20.93
C TRP A 408 5.53 3.87 -20.70
N LEU A 409 4.72 3.89 -19.64
CA LEU A 409 3.90 5.02 -19.23
C LEU A 409 4.73 6.26 -18.84
N TRP A 410 5.92 6.09 -18.28
CA TRP A 410 6.73 7.19 -17.72
C TRP A 410 7.61 7.91 -18.75
N GLY A 411 7.34 7.71 -20.04
CA GLY A 411 7.97 8.44 -21.12
C GLY A 411 9.48 8.17 -21.30
N LYS A 412 10.12 9.03 -22.11
CA LYS A 412 11.53 8.89 -22.52
C LYS A 412 12.51 9.06 -21.37
N GLU A 413 12.27 10.07 -20.55
CA GLU A 413 13.18 10.50 -19.48
C GLU A 413 12.95 9.74 -18.18
N ALA A 414 12.06 8.74 -18.19
CA ALA A 414 11.69 7.95 -17.03
C ALA A 414 11.26 8.84 -15.85
N ASP A 415 10.53 9.92 -16.11
CA ASP A 415 10.14 10.93 -15.13
C ASP A 415 8.64 10.83 -14.85
N ALA A 416 8.28 10.55 -13.60
CA ALA A 416 6.88 10.47 -13.18
C ALA A 416 6.15 11.81 -13.35
N ARG A 417 6.89 12.94 -13.41
CA ARG A 417 6.32 14.26 -13.71
C ARG A 417 5.66 14.33 -15.10
N SER A 418 6.01 13.44 -16.02
CA SER A 418 5.36 13.35 -17.33
C SER A 418 3.88 12.98 -17.25
N ILE A 419 3.44 12.41 -16.13
CA ILE A 419 2.06 12.02 -15.85
C ILE A 419 1.50 12.83 -14.67
N TYR A 420 2.28 12.99 -13.62
CA TYR A 420 1.85 13.62 -12.37
C TYR A 420 2.72 14.84 -12.04
N PRO A 421 2.24 16.07 -12.26
CA PRO A 421 3.01 17.29 -11.99
C PRO A 421 3.57 17.39 -10.56
N SER A 422 2.89 16.78 -9.58
CA SER A 422 3.32 16.75 -8.17
C SER A 422 4.49 15.79 -7.89
N ALA A 423 4.98 15.05 -8.89
CA ALA A 423 6.05 14.08 -8.73
C ALA A 423 7.45 14.69 -8.87
N THR A 424 8.37 14.13 -8.09
CA THR A 424 9.82 14.26 -8.24
C THR A 424 10.38 12.86 -8.39
N THR A 425 11.06 12.58 -9.50
CA THR A 425 11.66 11.27 -9.73
C THR A 425 13.11 11.22 -9.27
N ILE A 426 13.46 10.12 -8.59
CA ILE A 426 14.82 9.75 -8.24
C ILE A 426 15.11 8.35 -8.77
N ALA A 427 16.28 8.14 -9.36
CA ALA A 427 16.72 6.80 -9.74
C ALA A 427 17.04 5.99 -8.47
N LYS A 428 16.68 4.70 -8.46
CA LYS A 428 16.86 3.80 -7.31
C LYS A 428 18.31 3.76 -6.82
N GLU A 429 19.26 3.77 -7.73
CA GLU A 429 20.71 3.82 -7.48
C GLU A 429 21.20 5.14 -6.86
N SER A 430 20.41 6.21 -6.95
CA SER A 430 20.70 7.52 -6.35
C SER A 430 19.99 7.73 -5.01
N LEU A 431 19.16 6.77 -4.58
CA LEU A 431 18.42 6.87 -3.33
C LEU A 431 19.39 6.84 -2.14
N SER A 432 19.31 7.89 -1.32
CA SER A 432 20.10 8.08 -0.10
C SER A 432 19.35 9.02 0.85
N LEU A 433 19.84 9.18 2.08
CA LEU A 433 19.19 10.02 3.08
C LEU A 433 19.06 11.49 2.63
N ASP A 434 20.16 12.10 2.19
CA ASP A 434 20.21 13.53 1.83
C ASP A 434 19.18 13.98 0.77
N PRO A 435 19.02 13.31 -0.40
CA PRO A 435 18.01 13.70 -1.37
C PRO A 435 16.58 13.48 -0.87
N VAL A 436 16.35 12.44 -0.05
CA VAL A 436 15.04 12.20 0.58
C VAL A 436 14.72 13.33 1.56
N ASP A 437 15.69 13.73 2.39
CA ASP A 437 15.54 14.78 3.38
C ASP A 437 15.23 16.16 2.76
N ARG A 438 15.96 16.52 1.69
CA ARG A 438 15.67 17.74 0.92
C ARG A 438 14.27 17.72 0.32
N TRP A 439 13.85 16.58 -0.22
CA TRP A 439 12.50 16.43 -0.77
C TRP A 439 11.43 16.53 0.32
N ILE A 440 11.62 15.89 1.48
CA ILE A 440 10.72 15.99 2.64
C ILE A 440 10.58 17.43 3.09
N THR A 441 11.68 18.17 3.19
CA THR A 441 11.67 19.59 3.55
C THR A 441 10.78 20.41 2.59
N SER A 442 10.91 20.19 1.28
CA SER A 442 10.05 20.85 0.29
C SER A 442 8.58 20.44 0.42
N ALA A 443 8.31 19.15 0.63
CA ALA A 443 6.95 18.62 0.77
C ALA A 443 6.27 19.11 2.06
N LEU A 444 7.02 19.28 3.15
CA LEU A 444 6.52 19.88 4.40
C LEU A 444 6.06 21.32 4.19
N THR A 445 6.82 22.12 3.46
CA THR A 445 6.45 23.49 3.12
C THR A 445 5.14 23.51 2.32
N ALA A 446 5.03 22.68 1.29
CA ALA A 446 3.81 22.55 0.48
C ALA A 446 2.61 22.02 1.28
N TRP A 447 2.83 21.15 2.27
CA TRP A 447 1.76 20.66 3.14
C TRP A 447 1.27 21.74 4.10
N LYS A 448 2.16 22.54 4.70
CA LYS A 448 1.79 23.66 5.60
C LYS A 448 0.93 24.72 4.91
N SER A 449 1.14 24.94 3.60
CA SER A 449 0.36 25.89 2.80
C SER A 449 -0.99 25.35 2.32
N ARG A 450 -1.33 24.08 2.57
CA ARG A 450 -2.64 23.53 2.17
C ARG A 450 -3.76 24.14 3.00
N GLU A 451 -4.90 24.34 2.34
CA GLU A 451 -6.15 24.67 3.00
C GLU A 451 -6.51 23.61 4.03
N THR A 452 -7.00 24.07 5.18
CA THR A 452 -7.50 23.18 6.22
C THR A 452 -8.89 22.71 5.85
N THR A 453 -9.17 21.42 6.00
CA THR A 453 -10.53 20.89 5.89
C THR A 453 -11.43 21.68 6.86
N PRO A 454 -12.52 22.29 6.38
CA PRO A 454 -13.49 22.93 7.26
C PRO A 454 -13.99 21.90 8.28
N PRO A 455 -14.27 22.30 9.53
CA PRO A 455 -14.94 21.41 10.47
C PRO A 455 -16.24 20.91 9.84
N ALA A 456 -16.51 19.60 9.95
CA ALA A 456 -17.75 19.04 9.43
C ALA A 456 -18.94 19.81 10.03
N PRO A 457 -20.01 20.08 9.26
CA PRO A 457 -21.19 20.73 9.80
C PRO A 457 -21.65 19.92 11.01
N SER A 458 -21.70 20.55 12.17
CA SER A 458 -22.05 19.87 13.39
C SER A 458 -23.48 19.37 13.24
N GLY A 459 -23.69 18.05 13.30
CA GLY A 459 -25.04 17.48 13.37
C GLY A 459 -25.84 18.12 14.50
N LYS A 460 -27.18 17.95 14.48
CA LYS A 460 -28.03 18.43 15.58
C LYS A 460 -27.44 17.90 16.90
N PRO A 461 -27.36 18.70 17.97
CA PRO A 461 -26.84 18.25 19.27
C PRO A 461 -27.47 16.93 19.75
N ALA A 462 -28.74 16.71 19.44
CA ALA A 462 -29.50 15.50 19.73
C ALA A 462 -28.93 14.22 19.10
N ASP A 463 -28.17 14.31 18.00
CA ASP A 463 -27.67 13.15 17.25
C ASP A 463 -26.20 12.84 17.54
N ARG A 464 -25.54 13.62 18.43
CA ARG A 464 -24.10 13.53 18.68
C ARG A 464 -23.79 12.44 19.69
N PRO A 465 -22.89 11.48 19.39
CA PRO A 465 -22.48 10.49 20.37
C PRO A 465 -21.76 11.15 21.56
N ILE A 466 -21.88 10.53 22.73
CA ILE A 466 -21.27 10.99 23.97
C ILE A 466 -20.14 10.02 24.36
N PHE A 467 -18.93 10.53 24.54
CA PHE A 467 -17.79 9.76 25.04
C PHE A 467 -17.48 10.17 26.47
N VAL A 468 -17.69 9.27 27.42
CA VAL A 468 -17.38 9.47 28.84
C VAL A 468 -16.02 8.85 29.15
N THR A 469 -15.07 9.65 29.60
CA THR A 469 -13.71 9.18 29.92
C THR A 469 -13.09 9.98 31.07
N GLY A 470 -12.01 9.47 31.64
CA GLY A 470 -11.36 10.02 32.82
C GLY A 470 -10.30 9.04 33.34
N LEU A 471 -9.86 9.21 34.59
CA LEU A 471 -8.97 8.25 35.22
C LEU A 471 -9.71 6.93 35.50
N PRO A 472 -9.04 5.76 35.48
CA PRO A 472 -9.66 4.51 35.90
C PRO A 472 -10.16 4.64 37.34
N GLY A 473 -11.38 4.19 37.64
CA GLY A 473 -11.98 4.34 38.97
C GLY A 473 -12.54 5.74 39.29
N ALA A 474 -12.49 6.71 38.36
CA ALA A 474 -12.95 8.08 38.59
C ALA A 474 -14.48 8.27 38.61
N GLY A 475 -15.26 7.27 39.03
CA GLY A 475 -16.72 7.36 39.06
C GLY A 475 -17.40 7.42 37.69
N LEU A 476 -16.73 6.99 36.61
CA LEU A 476 -17.27 7.04 35.23
C LEU A 476 -18.67 6.43 35.11
N SER A 477 -18.96 5.36 35.86
CA SER A 477 -20.26 4.68 35.84
C SER A 477 -21.39 5.55 36.39
N ARG A 478 -21.13 6.42 37.38
CA ARG A 478 -22.15 7.34 37.94
C ARG A 478 -22.64 8.34 36.88
N VAL A 479 -21.71 8.85 36.08
CA VAL A 479 -22.02 9.76 34.96
C VAL A 479 -22.79 9.02 33.86
N LEU A 480 -22.40 7.79 33.54
CA LEU A 480 -23.11 7.00 32.52
C LEU A 480 -24.54 6.63 32.96
N GLN A 481 -24.73 6.26 34.24
CA GLN A 481 -26.07 6.02 34.83
C GLN A 481 -26.95 7.27 34.78
N ALA A 482 -26.39 8.45 35.02
CA ALA A 482 -27.12 9.71 34.90
C ALA A 482 -27.56 9.98 33.44
N PHE A 483 -26.75 9.61 32.43
CA PHE A 483 -27.17 9.66 31.02
C PHE A 483 -28.28 8.65 30.70
N ALA A 484 -28.17 7.42 31.21
CA ALA A 484 -29.20 6.39 31.03
C ALA A 484 -30.56 6.83 31.61
N ALA A 485 -30.55 7.50 32.77
CA ALA A 485 -31.75 8.07 33.40
C ALA A 485 -32.42 9.18 32.55
N GLN A 486 -31.69 9.80 31.62
CA GLN A 486 -32.21 10.78 30.66
C GLN A 486 -32.60 10.15 29.31
N GLY A 487 -32.67 8.83 29.22
CA GLY A 487 -33.07 8.11 28.01
C GLY A 487 -31.99 7.99 26.94
N ILE A 488 -30.72 8.30 27.26
CA ILE A 488 -29.60 8.07 26.35
C ILE A 488 -29.28 6.58 26.30
N TRP A 489 -29.07 6.06 25.10
CA TRP A 489 -28.69 4.65 24.94
C TRP A 489 -27.25 4.44 25.45
N VAL A 490 -27.04 3.56 26.43
CA VAL A 490 -25.72 3.31 27.06
C VAL A 490 -25.17 1.89 26.83
N GLY A 491 -25.88 1.08 26.03
CA GLY A 491 -25.59 -0.34 25.84
C GLY A 491 -26.47 -1.26 26.68
N ALA A 492 -26.45 -2.55 26.34
CA ALA A 492 -27.01 -3.62 27.15
C ALA A 492 -25.84 -4.43 27.74
N ASP A 493 -25.83 -4.61 29.05
CA ASP A 493 -24.92 -5.55 29.71
C ASP A 493 -25.14 -6.93 29.07
N ALA A 494 -24.05 -7.67 28.81
CA ALA A 494 -24.18 -9.05 28.34
C ALA A 494 -24.99 -9.81 29.40
N GLN A 495 -26.10 -10.46 29.01
CA GLN A 495 -26.83 -11.38 29.88
C GLN A 495 -25.86 -12.48 30.35
N THR A 496 -25.25 -12.27 31.51
CA THR A 496 -24.60 -13.30 32.28
C THR A 496 -25.66 -13.83 33.24
N ASP A 497 -25.90 -15.15 33.26
CA ASP A 497 -26.81 -15.88 34.17
C ASP A 497 -26.40 -15.80 35.67
N THR A 498 -25.69 -14.75 36.06
CA THR A 498 -25.27 -14.46 37.44
C THR A 498 -26.01 -13.22 37.93
N PRO A 499 -26.52 -13.20 39.18
CA PRO A 499 -27.21 -12.04 39.71
C PRO A 499 -26.28 -10.83 39.66
N ALA A 500 -26.67 -9.83 38.86
CA ALA A 500 -25.92 -8.62 38.58
C ALA A 500 -25.62 -7.87 39.88
N THR A 501 -24.36 -7.93 40.32
CA THR A 501 -23.86 -7.04 41.36
C THR A 501 -23.30 -5.81 40.65
N VAL A 502 -24.13 -4.77 40.58
CA VAL A 502 -23.88 -3.45 39.97
C VAL A 502 -23.91 -3.45 38.43
N ASP A 503 -24.98 -2.88 37.85
CA ASP A 503 -25.08 -2.54 36.42
C ASP A 503 -24.03 -1.46 36.10
N THR A 504 -22.96 -1.89 35.43
CA THR A 504 -21.81 -1.03 35.12
C THR A 504 -21.97 -0.30 33.78
N HIS A 505 -23.03 -0.66 33.03
CA HIS A 505 -23.31 -0.22 31.66
C HIS A 505 -22.06 -0.29 30.76
N GLU A 506 -21.28 -1.37 30.90
CA GLU A 506 -20.08 -1.56 30.09
C GLU A 506 -20.48 -2.11 28.72
N ASN A 507 -19.78 -1.66 27.66
CA ASN A 507 -20.05 -2.14 26.32
C ASN A 507 -19.04 -3.26 25.96
N PRO A 508 -19.30 -4.54 26.28
CA PRO A 508 -18.30 -5.59 26.17
C PRO A 508 -17.86 -5.85 24.73
N LEU A 509 -18.75 -5.66 23.74
CA LEU A 509 -18.36 -5.79 22.33
C LEU A 509 -17.36 -4.71 21.92
N ILE A 510 -17.61 -3.45 22.26
CA ILE A 510 -16.68 -2.35 21.95
C ILE A 510 -15.40 -2.48 22.77
N GLN A 511 -15.48 -2.80 24.06
CA GLN A 511 -14.29 -2.97 24.90
C GLN A 511 -13.43 -4.14 24.42
N HIS A 512 -13.96 -5.37 24.43
CA HIS A 512 -13.17 -6.58 24.18
C HIS A 512 -12.87 -6.80 22.69
N ARG A 513 -13.77 -6.47 21.76
CA ARG A 513 -13.54 -6.73 20.32
C ARG A 513 -12.89 -5.57 19.59
N LEU A 514 -13.01 -4.34 20.08
CA LEU A 514 -12.48 -3.17 19.40
C LEU A 514 -11.32 -2.53 20.17
N ILE A 515 -11.54 -2.03 21.39
CA ILE A 515 -10.51 -1.34 22.17
C ILE A 515 -9.31 -2.26 22.45
N PHE A 516 -9.54 -3.49 22.90
CA PHE A 516 -8.44 -4.42 23.22
C PHE A 516 -7.63 -4.77 21.97
N ASN A 517 -8.32 -4.97 20.84
CA ASN A 517 -7.66 -5.25 19.57
C ASN A 517 -6.86 -4.05 19.05
N ILE A 518 -7.31 -2.82 19.29
CA ILE A 518 -6.54 -1.60 19.00
C ILE A 518 -5.29 -1.56 19.87
N LEU A 519 -5.42 -1.71 21.19
CA LEU A 519 -4.30 -1.68 22.15
C LEU A 519 -3.26 -2.75 21.84
N LYS A 520 -3.70 -3.99 21.61
CA LYS A 520 -2.83 -5.10 21.22
C LYS A 520 -2.04 -4.81 19.95
N LYS A 521 -2.66 -4.18 18.94
CA LYS A 521 -1.96 -3.79 17.70
C LYS A 521 -0.97 -2.66 17.92
N LEU A 522 -1.20 -1.80 18.92
CA LEU A 522 -0.27 -0.75 19.34
C LEU A 522 0.85 -1.27 20.25
N GLY A 523 0.79 -2.55 20.67
CA GLY A 523 1.76 -3.13 21.61
C GLY A 523 1.47 -2.81 23.08
N ALA A 524 0.31 -2.22 23.37
CA ALA A 524 -0.17 -2.01 24.73
C ALA A 524 -0.92 -3.25 25.26
N ASP A 525 -0.98 -3.40 26.58
CA ASP A 525 -1.80 -4.43 27.22
C ASP A 525 -3.30 -4.07 27.21
N GLU A 526 -4.15 -5.03 27.56
CA GLU A 526 -5.62 -4.86 27.54
C GLU A 526 -6.15 -3.81 28.54
N ASP A 527 -5.41 -3.56 29.62
CA ASP A 527 -5.75 -2.55 30.61
C ASP A 527 -5.19 -1.18 30.26
N CYS A 528 -4.38 -1.07 29.20
CA CYS A 528 -3.69 0.16 28.78
C CYS A 528 -2.76 0.72 29.88
N ILE A 529 -2.21 -0.15 30.71
CA ILE A 529 -1.29 0.20 31.80
C ILE A 529 0.15 0.15 31.33
N VAL A 530 0.49 -0.93 30.61
CA VAL A 530 1.80 -1.18 30.05
C VAL A 530 1.84 -0.60 28.63
N PHE A 531 2.73 0.38 28.43
CA PHE A 531 2.87 1.14 27.18
C PHE A 531 1.58 1.85 26.73
N PRO A 532 0.97 2.73 27.55
CA PRO A 532 -0.20 3.51 27.14
C PRO A 532 0.15 4.33 25.88
N PRO A 533 -0.59 4.16 24.78
CA PRO A 533 -0.19 4.72 23.51
C PRO A 533 -0.22 6.25 23.55
N PRO A 534 0.79 6.93 22.99
CA PRO A 534 0.78 8.37 22.93
C PRO A 534 -0.23 8.85 21.85
N PRO A 535 -1.04 9.88 22.10
CA PRO A 535 -2.15 10.27 21.22
C PRO A 535 -1.66 10.70 19.83
N ASP A 536 -0.46 11.27 19.76
CA ASP A 536 0.13 11.75 18.52
C ASP A 536 0.74 10.64 17.65
N ARG A 537 0.78 9.39 18.12
CA ARG A 537 1.28 8.23 17.34
C ARG A 537 0.22 7.18 17.02
N LEU A 538 -1.05 7.58 16.98
CA LEU A 538 -2.13 6.67 16.65
C LEU A 538 -2.33 6.55 15.12
N PRO A 539 -2.16 5.35 14.54
CA PRO A 539 -2.35 5.14 13.11
C PRO A 539 -3.80 5.43 12.70
N PRO A 540 -4.04 5.83 11.45
CA PRO A 540 -5.39 6.00 10.95
C PRO A 540 -6.20 4.69 11.00
N PHE A 541 -7.48 4.82 11.38
CA PHE A 541 -8.44 3.72 11.40
C PHE A 541 -9.76 4.15 10.73
N PRO A 542 -9.83 4.20 9.39
CA PRO A 542 -10.99 4.72 8.68
C PRO A 542 -12.31 3.98 8.97
N TRP A 543 -12.22 2.70 9.35
CA TRP A 543 -13.38 1.85 9.63
C TRP A 543 -13.87 1.89 11.08
N LEU A 544 -13.26 2.72 11.94
CA LEU A 544 -13.59 2.74 13.37
C LEU A 544 -15.07 3.02 13.62
N ARG A 545 -15.64 4.06 12.98
CA ARG A 545 -17.06 4.40 13.07
C ARG A 545 -17.96 3.23 12.69
N PHE A 546 -17.69 2.59 11.55
CA PHE A 546 -18.47 1.45 11.09
C PHE A 546 -18.40 0.27 12.08
N GLN A 547 -17.23 -0.02 12.65
CA GLN A 547 -17.10 -1.10 13.64
C GLN A 547 -17.86 -0.79 14.94
N ILE A 548 -17.84 0.46 15.38
CA ILE A 548 -18.60 0.91 16.55
C ILE A 548 -20.09 0.80 16.26
N GLU A 549 -20.60 1.42 15.19
CA GLU A 549 -22.02 1.37 14.82
C GLU A 549 -22.52 -0.07 14.62
N LYS A 550 -21.69 -0.95 14.04
CA LYS A 550 -22.01 -2.37 13.93
C LYS A 550 -22.14 -3.04 15.30
N ALA A 551 -21.23 -2.76 16.23
CA ALA A 551 -21.29 -3.30 17.59
C ALA A 551 -22.52 -2.77 18.36
N LEU A 552 -22.82 -1.47 18.23
CA LEU A 552 -24.02 -0.86 18.81
C LEU A 552 -25.31 -1.53 18.30
N ARG A 553 -25.43 -1.71 16.98
CA ARG A 553 -26.59 -2.39 16.37
C ARG A 553 -26.72 -3.85 16.81
N GLN A 554 -25.61 -4.55 17.02
CA GLN A 554 -25.62 -5.92 17.57
C GLN A 554 -26.14 -5.99 19.01
N GLN A 555 -26.13 -4.88 19.74
CA GLN A 555 -26.65 -4.75 21.10
C GLN A 555 -28.06 -4.13 21.15
N GLY A 556 -28.71 -3.97 19.99
CA GLY A 556 -30.08 -3.46 19.92
C GLY A 556 -30.21 -1.95 19.79
N TRP A 557 -29.13 -1.22 19.51
CA TRP A 557 -29.27 0.16 19.02
C TRP A 557 -29.92 0.13 17.62
N ASP A 558 -31.08 0.77 17.47
CA ASP A 558 -31.86 0.82 16.23
C ASP A 558 -31.18 1.64 15.12
N GLY A 559 -30.19 2.45 15.48
CA GLY A 559 -29.48 3.34 14.58
C GLY A 559 -30.04 4.76 14.56
N ASP A 560 -30.98 5.05 15.46
CA ASP A 560 -31.56 6.36 15.70
C ASP A 560 -31.34 6.77 17.17
N GLY A 561 -31.41 8.07 17.46
CA GLY A 561 -31.21 8.59 18.80
C GLY A 561 -29.77 8.57 19.31
N ARG A 562 -29.57 9.28 20.42
CA ARG A 562 -28.26 9.55 21.02
C ARG A 562 -27.77 8.34 21.81
N TRP A 563 -26.49 8.01 21.66
CA TRP A 563 -25.83 6.97 22.45
C TRP A 563 -24.60 7.49 23.17
N SER A 564 -24.21 6.79 24.24
CA SER A 564 -23.02 7.08 25.05
C SER A 564 -22.12 5.85 25.17
N LEU A 565 -20.81 6.08 25.20
CA LEU A 565 -19.79 5.07 25.45
C LEU A 565 -18.84 5.55 26.54
N LYS A 566 -18.69 4.72 27.58
CA LYS A 566 -17.78 4.94 28.70
C LYS A 566 -16.57 4.02 28.60
N ASP A 567 -15.37 4.58 28.58
CA ASP A 567 -14.13 3.84 28.85
C ASP A 567 -12.97 4.80 29.18
N PHE A 568 -12.18 4.51 30.20
CA PHE A 568 -10.99 5.30 30.53
C PHE A 568 -9.91 5.21 29.43
N ARG A 569 -9.90 4.10 28.67
CA ARG A 569 -8.99 3.87 27.54
C ARG A 569 -9.32 4.75 26.33
N LEU A 570 -10.47 5.44 26.32
CA LEU A 570 -10.74 6.48 25.32
C LEU A 570 -9.77 7.66 25.46
N ALA A 571 -9.30 7.99 26.66
CA ALA A 571 -8.36 9.08 26.85
C ALA A 571 -7.05 8.91 26.05
N PRO A 572 -6.29 7.81 26.15
CA PRO A 572 -5.11 7.61 25.30
C PRO A 572 -5.45 7.37 23.82
N LEU A 573 -6.63 6.84 23.50
CA LEU A 573 -7.08 6.56 22.12
C LEU A 573 -7.85 7.71 21.46
N TRP A 574 -7.97 8.86 22.14
CA TRP A 574 -8.95 9.89 21.78
C TRP A 574 -8.88 10.37 20.33
N PRO A 575 -7.69 10.55 19.72
CA PRO A 575 -7.60 11.02 18.33
C PRO A 575 -8.24 10.07 17.33
N LEU A 576 -8.30 8.76 17.61
CA LEU A 576 -8.98 7.80 16.76
C LEU A 576 -10.49 8.06 16.75
N PHE A 577 -11.07 8.21 17.95
CA PHE A 577 -12.49 8.43 18.14
C PHE A 577 -12.93 9.82 17.67
N ALA A 578 -12.12 10.86 17.92
CA ALA A 578 -12.40 12.21 17.43
C ALA A 578 -12.32 12.31 15.91
N ARG A 579 -11.46 11.51 15.24
CA ARG A 579 -11.47 11.41 13.77
C ARG A 579 -12.69 10.66 13.24
N ALA A 580 -13.16 9.65 13.96
CA ALA A 580 -14.32 8.85 13.58
C ALA A 580 -15.65 9.59 13.83
N TYR A 581 -15.71 10.41 14.87
CA TYR A 581 -16.86 11.23 15.29
C TYR A 581 -16.41 12.64 15.66
N PRO A 582 -16.10 13.50 14.67
CA PRO A 582 -15.70 14.89 14.90
C PRO A 582 -16.72 15.71 15.70
N GLU A 583 -17.99 15.33 15.61
CA GLU A 583 -19.13 15.95 16.27
C GLU A 583 -19.36 15.47 17.71
N ALA A 584 -18.64 14.46 18.19
CA ALA A 584 -18.89 13.86 19.49
C ALA A 584 -18.77 14.87 20.65
N THR A 585 -19.59 14.67 21.68
CA THR A 585 -19.43 15.35 22.98
C THR A 585 -18.56 14.49 23.89
N TRP A 586 -17.45 15.06 24.36
CA TRP A 586 -16.54 14.41 25.31
C TRP A 586 -16.86 14.87 26.72
N VAL A 587 -17.13 13.93 27.62
CA VAL A 587 -17.37 14.17 29.04
C VAL A 587 -16.17 13.65 29.82
N LEU A 588 -15.38 14.58 30.34
CA LEU A 588 -14.23 14.31 31.19
C LEU A 588 -14.65 14.26 32.65
N VAL A 589 -14.52 13.10 33.27
CA VAL A 589 -14.77 12.97 34.70
C VAL A 589 -13.46 13.27 35.44
N ALA A 590 -13.44 14.40 36.14
CA ALA A 590 -12.28 14.89 36.87
C ALA A 590 -12.24 14.30 38.28
N GLN A 591 -11.09 13.76 38.68
CA GLN A 591 -10.85 13.26 40.04
C GLN A 591 -9.38 13.44 40.43
N ASP A 592 -9.10 13.68 41.72
CA ASP A 592 -7.73 13.76 42.23
C ASP A 592 -7.04 12.38 42.13
N VAL A 593 -5.86 12.36 41.53
CA VAL A 593 -4.99 11.18 41.39
C VAL A 593 -4.77 10.47 42.73
N ARG A 594 -4.61 11.23 43.81
CA ARG A 594 -4.37 10.71 45.17
C ARG A 594 -5.54 9.90 45.71
N GLN A 595 -6.75 10.19 45.25
CA GLN A 595 -7.96 9.46 45.65
C GLN A 595 -8.22 8.23 44.78
N VAL A 596 -7.74 8.24 43.53
CA VAL A 596 -7.86 7.10 42.61
C VAL A 596 -6.87 5.98 42.95
N GLY A 597 -5.63 6.34 43.32
CA GLY A 597 -4.54 5.38 43.56
C GLY A 597 -4.89 4.20 44.48
N PRO A 598 -5.49 4.40 45.67
CA PRO A 598 -5.84 3.30 46.58
C PRO A 598 -6.84 2.33 45.95
N ALA A 599 -7.84 2.83 45.23
CA ALA A 599 -8.84 1.98 44.57
C ALA A 599 -8.22 1.07 43.49
N LEU A 600 -7.16 1.51 42.81
CA LEU A 600 -6.43 0.67 41.85
C LEU A 600 -5.64 -0.45 42.53
N ILE A 601 -5.08 -0.19 43.71
CA ILE A 601 -4.36 -1.20 44.51
C ILE A 601 -5.33 -2.28 45.01
N ASP A 602 -6.53 -1.87 45.42
CA ASP A 602 -7.54 -2.79 45.97
C ASP A 602 -8.30 -3.58 44.89
N THR A 603 -8.25 -3.14 43.62
CA THR A 603 -8.92 -3.81 42.51
C THR A 603 -8.04 -4.93 41.93
N PRO A 604 -8.45 -6.22 41.98
CA PRO A 604 -7.60 -7.36 41.58
C PRO A 604 -7.05 -7.27 40.14
N ARG A 605 -7.87 -6.76 39.21
CA ARG A 605 -7.48 -6.53 37.81
C ARG A 605 -6.27 -5.59 37.66
N PHE A 606 -6.16 -4.60 38.53
CA PHE A 606 -5.10 -3.62 38.52
C PHE A 606 -3.94 -4.06 39.43
N ALA A 607 -4.23 -4.58 40.63
CA ALA A 607 -3.25 -5.09 41.59
C ALA A 607 -2.23 -6.09 40.99
N ARG A 608 -2.62 -6.84 39.93
CA ARG A 608 -1.71 -7.75 39.20
C ARG A 608 -0.52 -7.05 38.53
N HIS A 609 -0.63 -5.76 38.22
CA HIS A 609 0.45 -4.94 37.65
C HIS A 609 1.36 -4.37 38.73
N SER A 610 0.77 -3.84 39.80
CA SER A 610 1.49 -3.36 40.98
C SER A 610 0.55 -3.12 42.15
N THR A 611 1.05 -3.33 43.37
CA THR A 611 0.43 -2.89 44.62
C THR A 611 1.07 -1.61 45.17
N SER A 612 2.00 -0.98 44.42
CA SER A 612 2.69 0.25 44.83
C SER A 612 1.88 1.50 44.48
N PHE A 613 1.63 2.35 45.48
CA PHE A 613 0.99 3.65 45.28
C PHE A 613 1.82 4.59 44.39
N GLU A 614 3.15 4.54 44.49
CA GLU A 614 4.05 5.34 43.65
C GLU A 614 3.91 4.95 42.17
N TYR A 615 3.87 3.64 41.88
CA TYR A 615 3.67 3.12 40.52
C TYR A 615 2.37 3.67 39.91
N TRP A 616 1.27 3.59 40.66
CA TRP A 616 -0.03 4.10 40.19
C TRP A 616 -0.05 5.60 40.03
N THR A 617 0.61 6.35 40.92
CA THR A 617 0.73 7.81 40.80
C THR A 617 1.44 8.19 39.50
N MET A 618 2.54 7.52 39.16
CA MET A 618 3.25 7.75 37.90
C MET A 618 2.37 7.45 36.68
N TYR A 619 1.67 6.32 36.67
CA TYR A 619 0.76 5.95 35.60
C TYR A 619 -0.41 6.94 35.44
N LEU A 620 -1.03 7.34 36.55
CA LEU A 620 -2.14 8.30 36.55
C LEU A 620 -1.70 9.68 36.06
N ASN A 621 -0.47 10.11 36.35
CA ASN A 621 0.11 11.32 35.77
C ASN A 621 0.22 11.21 34.24
N VAL A 622 0.69 10.07 33.72
CA VAL A 622 0.73 9.83 32.27
C VAL A 622 -0.67 9.89 31.65
N LEU A 623 -1.68 9.29 32.28
CA LEU A 623 -3.07 9.38 31.79
C LEU A 623 -3.63 10.80 31.87
N ASN A 624 -3.30 11.56 32.92
CA ASN A 624 -3.70 12.96 33.03
C ASN A 624 -3.14 13.81 31.87
N ASP A 625 -1.91 13.54 31.42
CA ASP A 625 -1.38 14.18 30.21
C ASP A 625 -2.21 13.83 28.97
N ARG A 626 -2.73 12.59 28.87
CA ARG A 626 -3.62 12.17 27.77
C ARG A 626 -4.97 12.88 27.84
N ILE A 627 -5.54 12.99 29.04
CA ILE A 627 -6.79 13.73 29.30
C ILE A 627 -6.62 15.22 28.98
N ALA A 628 -5.49 15.81 29.37
CA ALA A 628 -5.14 17.18 29.01
C ALA A 628 -5.02 17.33 27.48
N SER A 629 -4.35 16.39 26.79
CA SER A 629 -4.28 16.38 25.33
C SER A 629 -5.67 16.33 24.67
N LEU A 630 -6.59 15.49 25.17
CA LEU A 630 -7.99 15.47 24.72
C LEU A 630 -8.64 16.84 24.93
N ARG A 631 -8.53 17.40 26.13
CA ARG A 631 -9.17 18.67 26.50
C ARG A 631 -8.80 19.82 25.56
N HIS A 632 -7.54 19.86 25.11
CA HIS A 632 -7.07 20.88 24.19
C HIS A 632 -7.32 20.55 22.71
N GLY A 633 -7.51 19.27 22.36
CA GLY A 633 -7.52 18.80 20.98
C GLY A 633 -8.89 18.41 20.41
N ALA A 634 -9.87 18.07 21.25
CA ALA A 634 -11.22 17.71 20.83
C ALA A 634 -12.16 18.94 20.79
N ALA A 635 -13.15 18.92 19.89
CA ALA A 635 -13.99 20.09 19.63
C ALA A 635 -15.01 20.41 20.74
N ASN A 636 -15.69 19.40 21.29
CA ASN A 636 -16.75 19.59 22.30
C ASN A 636 -16.38 18.84 23.58
N VAL A 637 -15.73 19.51 24.54
CA VAL A 637 -15.29 18.88 25.80
C VAL A 637 -15.99 19.55 26.98
N VAL A 638 -16.61 18.75 27.84
CA VAL A 638 -17.23 19.18 29.10
C VAL A 638 -16.59 18.40 30.24
N THR A 639 -16.42 19.04 31.40
CA THR A 639 -15.87 18.38 32.61
C THR A 639 -16.97 18.21 33.64
N VAL A 640 -17.02 17.03 34.27
CA VAL A 640 -17.88 16.72 35.41
C VAL A 640 -16.99 16.32 36.57
N ASP A 641 -17.24 16.87 37.75
CA ASP A 641 -16.50 16.53 38.96
C ASP A 641 -16.98 15.16 39.51
N ALA A 642 -16.06 14.23 39.74
CA ALA A 642 -16.36 12.92 40.31
C ALA A 642 -16.86 13.01 41.75
N GLU A 643 -16.48 14.04 42.51
CA GLU A 643 -16.88 14.24 43.90
C GLU A 643 -18.25 14.92 44.05
N ALA A 644 -18.82 15.40 42.95
CA ALA A 644 -20.13 16.04 42.96
C ALA A 644 -21.24 15.09 43.45
N SER A 645 -22.27 15.66 44.07
CA SER A 645 -23.43 14.88 44.51
C SER A 645 -24.16 14.27 43.30
N ASP A 646 -24.91 13.19 43.48
CA ASP A 646 -25.67 12.60 42.37
C ASP A 646 -26.70 13.58 41.77
N ALA A 647 -27.18 14.54 42.56
CA ALA A 647 -28.06 15.61 42.08
C ALA A 647 -27.30 16.57 41.15
N ASP A 648 -26.08 16.95 41.52
CA ASP A 648 -25.23 17.83 40.71
C ASP A 648 -24.77 17.13 39.43
N ILE A 649 -24.42 15.84 39.49
CA ILE A 649 -24.09 15.05 38.29
C ILE A 649 -25.29 14.99 37.34
N ARG A 650 -26.51 14.74 37.85
CA ARG A 650 -27.73 14.77 37.02
C ARG A 650 -27.98 16.14 36.41
N ALA A 651 -27.76 17.22 37.16
CA ALA A 651 -27.91 18.59 36.64
C ALA A 651 -26.88 18.89 35.54
N ALA A 652 -25.62 18.49 35.73
CA ALA A 652 -24.57 18.64 34.73
C ALA A 652 -24.87 17.83 33.45
N VAL A 653 -25.35 16.60 33.61
CA VAL A 653 -25.79 15.76 32.47
C VAL A 653 -26.97 16.41 31.73
N ALA A 654 -27.98 16.93 32.43
CA ALA A 654 -29.09 17.63 31.78
C ALA A 654 -28.59 18.83 30.97
N ALA A 655 -27.68 19.64 31.52
CA ALA A 655 -27.08 20.78 30.82
C ALA A 655 -26.27 20.37 29.56
N ILE A 656 -25.65 19.18 29.56
CA ILE A 656 -24.93 18.64 28.39
C ILE A 656 -25.90 18.21 27.28
N LEU A 657 -27.10 17.77 27.66
CA LEU A 657 -28.12 17.31 26.71
C LEU A 657 -28.89 18.48 26.06
N GLY A 658 -28.99 19.61 26.75
CA GLY A 658 -29.70 20.82 26.30
C GLY A 658 -31.06 20.91 26.92
#